data_AF-A0A831JWQ3-F1
#
_entry.id   AF-A0A831JWQ3-F1
#
_cell.length_a   1.000
_cell.length_b   1.000
_cell.length_c   1.000
_cell.angle_alpha   90.00
_cell.angle_beta   90.00
_cell.angle_gamma   90.00
#
_symmetry.space_group_name_H-M   'P 1'
#
loop_
_entity.id
_entity.type
_entity.pdbx_description
1 polymer ?
#
loop_
_entity_poly.entity_id
_entity_poly.type
_entity_poly.pdbx_seq_one_letter_code
_entity_poly.pdbx_strand_id
1 'polypeptide(L)'
;MISPKLLLAMCLAIPSVALIFSGGQDTGAIPPSILLDVPYHVQLDSGYAGEASLEMVFDFWGEDINQREIRNVTGTVVDSSEPEDLVRAAHFSYESRARLNPTQSGYPERSFGFGYAAFQYNWGREGMDTSPRFDQRFSDLKNILAEGYPVILLMRESVNNPVKRTYRVLVGYDSSGFILHDPLPEGTGELGGEAVKVDIQQFDELWNSTGGARWGMIAAPWQMDVDFPLKVDAGETFEVICTVLYPCPNPFPENQYPVSGSYRYEVNSTGDFTLLSSNAEGLPQVGGETGEVTFTLRAPERGLGDIFTLQVGIGGEISVRNGLGQTYTDMIGGSVSIELMVEGYVNHPPEIRDARVVPDEVLRDGESKITLYCTAADPDGDLAGVEVDLSRLGGYAHQNLYDDGSHGDETPYDGIYTFTYTVPRGAEEGNISLTFTAYDARGESAVATAYVVVKDPYTSTHPPEIISAGFTPSKAPPDGYTDVRVWARVTDPDGDVEMVYADLSELGGKRVTPLRDDGSGGDLIRNDGNYTYLFTVPVTVPYGTYNVTITAEDAVGHETETTASLVVAPPPEPPRISQAKLNRSSAPNDGRTPVLLTAIVKDSNGDLKEVYADLSQVGGGTAERMYDDGTHGDKSAGDKVYSLSFTVSKNTPEGSRTITVTATDREGLEDTAAVTLRVISANTPPEITTY
;
A
#
# COMPACT_ATOMS: atom_id res chain seq x y z
N MET A 1 -25.40 -15.44 -32.88
CA MET A 1 -26.68 -16.12 -32.57
C MET A 1 -27.27 -15.39 -31.39
N ILE A 2 -28.25 -14.52 -31.62
CA ILE A 2 -28.85 -13.68 -30.58
C ILE A 2 -29.71 -14.58 -29.69
N SER A 3 -29.44 -14.57 -28.39
CA SER A 3 -30.11 -15.37 -27.38
C SER A 3 -31.60 -15.01 -27.28
N PRO A 4 -32.52 -15.96 -27.12
CA PRO A 4 -33.97 -15.71 -26.95
C PRO A 4 -34.34 -14.87 -25.71
N LYS A 5 -33.36 -14.55 -24.84
CA LYS A 5 -33.56 -13.67 -23.69
C LYS A 5 -33.71 -12.18 -24.05
N LEU A 6 -33.32 -11.77 -25.26
CA LEU A 6 -33.48 -10.37 -25.71
C LEU A 6 -34.91 -10.01 -26.11
N LEU A 7 -35.83 -10.98 -26.21
CA LEU A 7 -37.22 -10.75 -26.65
C LEU A 7 -38.25 -10.76 -25.52
N LEU A 8 -37.84 -10.96 -24.26
CA LEU A 8 -38.76 -11.19 -23.13
C LEU A 8 -38.62 -10.20 -21.96
N ALA A 9 -37.67 -9.26 -22.01
CA ALA A 9 -37.51 -8.20 -21.00
C ALA A 9 -38.33 -6.94 -21.30
N MET A 10 -39.10 -6.90 -22.39
CA MET A 10 -39.81 -5.70 -22.85
C MET A 10 -41.25 -5.56 -22.27
N CYS A 11 -41.57 -6.20 -21.15
CA CYS A 11 -42.96 -6.26 -20.64
C CYS A 11 -43.16 -6.04 -19.13
N LEU A 12 -42.28 -5.31 -18.45
CA LEU A 12 -42.59 -4.73 -17.14
C LEU A 12 -42.42 -3.21 -17.16
N ALA A 13 -42.84 -2.60 -18.26
CA ALA A 13 -43.30 -1.23 -18.18
C ALA A 13 -44.74 -1.28 -17.64
N ILE A 14 -44.98 -0.59 -16.52
CA ILE A 14 -46.30 -0.02 -16.17
C ILE A 14 -46.96 0.38 -17.49
N PRO A 15 -48.23 0.01 -17.79
CA PRO A 15 -48.80 0.14 -19.13
C PRO A 15 -48.43 1.48 -19.71
N SER A 16 -47.43 1.46 -20.61
CA SER A 16 -46.98 2.64 -21.30
C SER A 16 -48.11 2.94 -22.25
N VAL A 17 -49.05 3.77 -21.77
CA VAL A 17 -49.89 4.54 -22.66
C VAL A 17 -48.87 5.34 -23.46
N ALA A 18 -48.55 4.84 -24.65
CA ALA A 18 -47.89 5.61 -25.68
C ALA A 18 -48.83 6.77 -26.01
N LEU A 19 -48.81 7.80 -25.17
CA LEU A 19 -49.39 9.09 -25.45
C LEU A 19 -48.45 9.71 -26.48
N ILE A 20 -48.77 9.44 -27.74
CA ILE A 20 -48.21 10.17 -28.87
C ILE A 20 -48.57 11.64 -28.62
N PHE A 21 -47.64 12.41 -28.06
CA PHE A 21 -47.69 13.87 -28.11
C PHE A 21 -47.35 14.31 -29.53
N SER A 22 -48.20 13.95 -30.49
CA SER A 22 -48.24 14.63 -31.77
C SER A 22 -49.22 15.79 -31.65
N GLY A 23 -48.69 17.00 -31.57
CA GLY A 23 -49.43 18.21 -31.90
C GLY A 23 -49.97 18.08 -33.33
N GLY A 24 -51.18 17.55 -33.46
CA GLY A 24 -51.78 17.22 -34.76
C GLY A 24 -53.17 16.62 -34.61
N GLN A 25 -54.18 17.49 -34.47
CA GLN A 25 -55.60 17.25 -34.81
C GLN A 25 -56.06 15.78 -34.77
N ASP A 26 -56.27 15.21 -33.58
CA ASP A 26 -57.04 13.98 -33.47
C ASP A 26 -58.54 14.33 -33.57
N THR A 27 -59.25 13.66 -34.48
CA THR A 27 -60.64 13.97 -34.82
C THR A 27 -61.63 13.42 -33.78
N GLY A 28 -61.60 13.97 -32.57
CA GLY A 28 -62.77 14.35 -31.76
C GLY A 28 -63.99 13.42 -31.68
N ALA A 29 -63.84 12.14 -31.33
CA ALA A 29 -64.96 11.32 -30.86
C ALA A 29 -64.58 10.47 -29.64
N ILE A 30 -65.23 10.75 -28.51
CA ILE A 30 -65.17 9.93 -27.29
C ILE A 30 -65.59 8.48 -27.64
N PRO A 31 -64.85 7.43 -27.23
CA PRO A 31 -65.24 6.04 -27.46
C PRO A 31 -66.66 5.73 -26.98
N PRO A 32 -67.39 4.79 -27.60
CA PRO A 32 -68.76 4.47 -27.19
C PRO A 32 -68.84 3.77 -25.82
N SER A 33 -67.74 3.17 -25.37
CA SER A 33 -67.60 2.53 -24.06
C SER A 33 -66.13 2.46 -23.65
N ILE A 34 -65.86 2.55 -22.35
CA ILE A 34 -64.53 2.41 -21.74
C ILE A 34 -64.67 1.61 -20.44
N LEU A 35 -63.70 0.75 -20.15
CA LEU A 35 -63.48 0.15 -18.85
C LEU A 35 -61.98 0.16 -18.57
N LEU A 36 -61.57 0.92 -17.56
CA LEU A 36 -60.21 0.94 -17.05
C LEU A 36 -60.01 -0.27 -16.13
N ASP A 37 -58.85 -0.90 -16.22
CA ASP A 37 -58.48 -2.07 -15.40
C ASP A 37 -58.00 -1.62 -14.01
N VAL A 38 -58.87 -0.94 -13.27
CA VAL A 38 -58.58 -0.44 -11.92
C VAL A 38 -58.69 -1.60 -10.94
N PRO A 39 -57.65 -1.90 -10.14
CA PRO A 39 -57.71 -2.93 -9.11
C PRO A 39 -58.82 -2.67 -8.09
N TYR A 40 -59.47 -3.73 -7.63
CA TYR A 40 -60.57 -3.65 -6.68
C TYR A 40 -60.14 -3.96 -5.25
N HIS A 41 -60.35 -2.99 -4.35
CA HIS A 41 -60.01 -3.11 -2.92
C HIS A 41 -61.22 -2.89 -2.01
N VAL A 42 -61.50 -3.87 -1.16
CA VAL A 42 -62.60 -3.78 -0.18
C VAL A 42 -62.19 -2.88 0.99
N GLN A 43 -63.07 -1.97 1.42
CA GLN A 43 -62.80 -1.12 2.58
C GLN A 43 -62.60 -1.94 3.86
N LEU A 44 -61.58 -1.58 4.64
CA LEU A 44 -61.26 -2.29 5.89
C LEU A 44 -62.36 -2.20 6.96
N ASP A 45 -63.08 -1.08 7.00
CA ASP A 45 -64.23 -0.84 7.87
C ASP A 45 -65.16 0.19 7.21
N SER A 46 -66.36 0.36 7.77
CA SER A 46 -67.42 1.29 7.36
C SER A 46 -67.03 2.75 7.20
N GLY A 47 -65.88 3.18 7.74
CA GLY A 47 -65.34 4.53 7.53
C GLY A 47 -64.28 4.64 6.42
N TYR A 48 -63.80 3.54 5.85
CA TYR A 48 -62.61 3.49 4.97
C TYR A 48 -62.91 3.62 3.47
N ALA A 49 -64.14 3.95 3.08
CA ALA A 49 -64.51 4.06 1.67
C ALA A 49 -63.58 4.99 0.87
N GLY A 50 -63.16 6.11 1.47
CA GLY A 50 -62.24 7.05 0.85
C GLY A 50 -60.85 6.46 0.64
N GLU A 51 -60.27 5.89 1.69
CA GLU A 51 -58.94 5.28 1.63
C GLU A 51 -58.90 4.08 0.70
N ALA A 52 -59.92 3.22 0.70
CA ALA A 52 -60.06 2.13 -0.23
C ALA A 52 -60.16 2.62 -1.68
N SER A 53 -60.96 3.67 -1.92
CA SER A 53 -61.04 4.28 -3.26
C SER A 53 -59.72 4.87 -3.73
N LEU A 54 -58.92 5.43 -2.81
CA LEU A 54 -57.61 5.98 -3.13
C LEU A 54 -56.54 4.90 -3.32
N GLU A 55 -56.57 3.83 -2.53
CA GLU A 55 -55.75 2.62 -2.73
C GLU A 55 -55.99 2.02 -4.11
N MET A 56 -57.25 1.85 -4.54
CA MET A 56 -57.58 1.41 -5.91
C MET A 56 -56.93 2.29 -6.99
N VAL A 57 -56.94 3.61 -6.81
CA VAL A 57 -56.35 4.55 -7.77
C VAL A 57 -54.82 4.53 -7.72
N PHE A 58 -54.20 4.38 -6.55
CA PHE A 58 -52.75 4.22 -6.45
C PHE A 58 -52.27 2.90 -7.07
N ASP A 59 -52.97 1.80 -6.80
CA ASP A 59 -52.65 0.48 -7.34
C ASP A 59 -52.81 0.44 -8.87
N PHE A 60 -53.80 1.16 -9.41
CA PHE A 60 -53.93 1.37 -10.87
C PHE A 60 -52.67 1.98 -11.51
N TRP A 61 -51.96 2.87 -10.80
CA TRP A 61 -50.71 3.46 -11.26
C TRP A 61 -49.46 2.64 -10.90
N GLY A 62 -49.63 1.50 -10.22
CA GLY A 62 -48.58 0.53 -9.89
C GLY A 62 -48.16 0.51 -8.42
N GLU A 63 -48.83 1.26 -7.54
CA GLU A 63 -48.50 1.39 -6.12
C GLU A 63 -49.63 0.91 -5.21
N ASP A 64 -49.55 -0.31 -4.69
CA ASP A 64 -50.51 -0.86 -3.71
C ASP A 64 -50.23 -0.30 -2.30
N ILE A 65 -50.72 0.91 -2.03
CA ILE A 65 -50.52 1.62 -0.75
C ILE A 65 -51.65 1.30 0.23
N ASN A 66 -51.29 0.78 1.39
CA ASN A 66 -52.25 0.28 2.38
C ASN A 66 -53.23 1.35 2.88
N GLN A 67 -54.54 1.03 2.92
CA GLN A 67 -55.58 1.94 3.44
C GLN A 67 -55.29 2.53 4.83
N ARG A 68 -54.60 1.81 5.73
CA ARG A 68 -54.25 2.32 7.07
C ARG A 68 -53.20 3.43 7.01
N GLU A 69 -52.28 3.34 6.06
CA GLU A 69 -51.26 4.36 5.84
C GLU A 69 -51.86 5.61 5.20
N ILE A 70 -52.79 5.44 4.26
CA ILE A 70 -53.60 6.54 3.73
C ILE A 70 -54.40 7.20 4.85
N ARG A 71 -55.05 6.40 5.70
CA ARG A 71 -55.82 6.85 6.86
C ARG A 71 -54.99 7.66 7.86
N ASN A 72 -53.72 7.30 8.05
CA ASN A 72 -52.83 8.09 8.91
C ASN A 72 -52.70 9.53 8.40
N VAL A 73 -52.77 9.73 7.08
CA VAL A 73 -52.65 11.02 6.43
C VAL A 73 -53.98 11.77 6.45
N THR A 74 -55.09 11.14 6.06
CA THR A 74 -56.42 11.78 6.07
C THR A 74 -56.80 12.24 7.47
N GLY A 75 -56.46 11.46 8.51
CA GLY A 75 -56.64 11.85 9.89
C GLY A 75 -58.05 11.62 10.44
N THR A 76 -58.92 10.95 9.69
CA THR A 76 -60.31 10.72 10.07
C THR A 76 -60.43 9.52 11.01
N VAL A 77 -61.18 9.61 12.12
CA VAL A 77 -61.21 8.53 13.13
C VAL A 77 -62.58 7.83 13.26
N VAL A 78 -63.68 8.50 12.90
CA VAL A 78 -65.03 8.02 13.23
C VAL A 78 -65.99 7.98 12.02
N ASP A 79 -65.71 8.76 10.98
CA ASP A 79 -66.56 8.89 9.78
C ASP A 79 -65.74 8.66 8.49
N SER A 80 -66.39 8.83 7.33
CA SER A 80 -65.71 8.88 6.04
C SER A 80 -64.87 10.15 5.90
N SER A 81 -63.71 10.03 5.25
CA SER A 81 -62.74 11.13 5.10
C SER A 81 -63.32 12.32 4.34
N GLU A 82 -62.93 13.54 4.70
CA GLU A 82 -63.37 14.73 3.98
C GLU A 82 -62.64 14.87 2.64
N PRO A 83 -63.28 15.43 1.60
CA PRO A 83 -62.69 15.62 0.28
C PRO A 83 -61.27 16.20 0.27
N GLU A 84 -61.03 17.26 1.05
CA GLU A 84 -59.73 17.95 1.12
C GLU A 84 -58.64 17.07 1.75
N ASP A 85 -59.02 16.15 2.64
CA ASP A 85 -58.09 15.25 3.30
C ASP A 85 -57.67 14.09 2.40
N LEU A 86 -58.56 13.64 1.51
CA LEU A 86 -58.25 12.70 0.43
C LEU A 86 -57.31 13.30 -0.61
N VAL A 87 -57.57 14.55 -1.03
CA VAL A 87 -56.65 15.28 -1.92
C VAL A 87 -55.28 15.44 -1.28
N ARG A 88 -55.23 15.80 0.02
CA ARG A 88 -53.96 15.82 0.76
C ARG A 88 -53.28 14.45 0.80
N ALA A 89 -54.03 13.38 1.01
CA ALA A 89 -53.48 12.02 1.03
C ALA A 89 -52.88 11.61 -0.32
N ALA A 90 -53.41 12.12 -1.43
CA ALA A 90 -52.81 11.97 -2.76
C ALA A 90 -51.49 12.77 -2.90
N HIS A 91 -51.49 14.03 -2.49
CA HIS A 91 -50.32 14.90 -2.48
C HIS A 91 -49.21 14.46 -1.51
N PHE A 92 -49.52 13.56 -0.56
CA PHE A 92 -48.62 13.23 0.54
C PHE A 92 -47.27 12.69 0.07
N SER A 93 -46.21 13.35 0.53
CA SER A 93 -44.82 13.10 0.15
C SER A 93 -43.92 12.99 1.39
N TYR A 94 -42.63 12.73 1.18
CA TYR A 94 -41.64 12.69 2.26
C TYR A 94 -41.46 14.04 3.01
N GLU A 95 -41.91 15.16 2.42
CA GLU A 95 -41.77 16.50 3.02
C GLU A 95 -42.69 16.70 4.23
N SER A 96 -43.89 16.11 4.21
CA SER A 96 -44.85 16.27 5.30
C SER A 96 -44.94 15.03 6.21
N ARG A 97 -45.74 15.12 7.27
CA ARG A 97 -45.96 14.01 8.23
C ARG A 97 -47.43 13.63 8.30
N ALA A 98 -47.70 12.35 8.49
CA ALA A 98 -49.07 11.87 8.63
C ALA A 98 -49.67 12.36 9.97
N ARG A 99 -50.98 12.63 10.00
CA ARG A 99 -51.68 13.23 11.14
C ARG A 99 -51.82 12.27 12.32
N LEU A 100 -52.16 11.01 12.06
CA LEU A 100 -52.34 9.98 13.11
C LEU A 100 -51.05 9.20 13.38
N ASN A 101 -50.07 9.30 12.49
CA ASN A 101 -48.76 8.67 12.64
C ASN A 101 -47.63 9.64 12.28
N PRO A 102 -47.20 10.51 13.21
CA PRO A 102 -46.18 11.54 12.93
C PRO A 102 -44.80 11.01 12.52
N THR A 103 -44.53 9.70 12.65
CA THR A 103 -43.29 9.09 12.17
C THR A 103 -43.35 8.69 10.69
N GLN A 104 -44.54 8.63 10.09
CA GLN A 104 -44.72 8.37 8.66
C GLN A 104 -44.51 9.66 7.86
N SER A 105 -43.64 9.58 6.86
CA SER A 105 -43.32 10.65 5.90
C SER A 105 -43.26 10.06 4.49
N GLY A 106 -44.20 10.43 3.64
CA GLY A 106 -44.43 9.76 2.35
C GLY A 106 -44.98 8.34 2.50
N TYR A 107 -45.24 7.70 1.36
CA TYR A 107 -45.58 6.28 1.27
C TYR A 107 -44.34 5.49 0.85
N PRO A 108 -43.99 4.39 1.54
CA PRO A 108 -42.80 3.59 1.23
C PRO A 108 -42.74 3.02 -0.20
N GLU A 109 -43.90 2.76 -0.80
CA GLU A 109 -44.06 2.22 -2.15
C GLU A 109 -43.61 3.22 -3.23
N ARG A 110 -43.61 4.52 -2.90
CA ARG A 110 -43.26 5.58 -3.85
C ARG A 110 -41.76 5.76 -3.97
N SER A 111 -41.24 5.37 -5.13
CA SER A 111 -39.87 5.72 -5.52
C SER A 111 -39.69 7.24 -5.48
N PHE A 112 -38.59 7.71 -4.89
CA PHE A 112 -38.29 9.12 -4.61
C PHE A 112 -39.22 9.84 -3.60
N GLY A 113 -40.29 9.18 -3.15
CA GLY A 113 -41.20 9.68 -2.12
C GLY A 113 -42.09 10.86 -2.54
N PHE A 114 -42.29 11.08 -3.84
CA PHE A 114 -43.16 12.13 -4.36
C PHE A 114 -44.65 11.78 -4.19
N GLY A 115 -45.47 12.77 -3.87
CA GLY A 115 -46.91 12.73 -3.95
C GLY A 115 -47.41 12.61 -5.40
N TYR A 116 -48.68 12.26 -5.56
CA TYR A 116 -49.34 12.34 -6.87
C TYR A 116 -49.92 13.72 -7.09
N ALA A 117 -49.99 14.15 -8.34
CA ALA A 117 -50.87 15.24 -8.72
C ALA A 117 -52.32 14.88 -8.38
N ALA A 118 -53.05 15.76 -7.72
CA ALA A 118 -54.45 15.52 -7.41
C ALA A 118 -55.29 16.78 -7.55
N PHE A 119 -56.42 16.66 -8.22
CA PHE A 119 -57.33 17.77 -8.46
C PHE A 119 -58.74 17.37 -8.04
N GLN A 120 -59.51 18.35 -7.59
CA GLN A 120 -60.90 18.14 -7.22
C GLN A 120 -61.81 19.13 -7.94
N TYR A 121 -62.99 18.68 -8.32
CA TYR A 121 -63.96 19.49 -9.03
C TYR A 121 -65.38 19.21 -8.53
N ASN A 122 -66.21 20.24 -8.59
CA ASN A 122 -67.62 20.15 -8.27
C ASN A 122 -68.43 20.62 -9.47
N TRP A 123 -69.22 19.71 -10.06
CA TRP A 123 -70.08 19.99 -11.21
C TRP A 123 -71.37 20.73 -10.84
N GLY A 124 -71.48 21.23 -9.61
CA GLY A 124 -72.54 22.11 -9.17
C GLY A 124 -73.87 21.39 -8.92
N ARG A 125 -74.93 22.19 -8.80
CA ARG A 125 -76.27 21.75 -8.41
C ARG A 125 -77.29 22.14 -9.47
N GLU A 126 -78.14 21.17 -9.82
CA GLU A 126 -79.28 21.36 -10.73
C GLU A 126 -80.11 22.60 -10.35
N GLY A 127 -80.32 23.50 -11.32
CA GLY A 127 -81.13 24.70 -11.16
C GLY A 127 -80.56 25.79 -10.23
N MET A 128 -79.38 25.60 -9.65
CA MET A 128 -78.67 26.62 -8.85
C MET A 128 -77.33 27.03 -9.45
N ASP A 129 -76.68 26.14 -10.21
CA ASP A 129 -75.52 26.49 -11.00
C ASP A 129 -75.97 26.95 -12.39
N THR A 130 -75.72 28.23 -12.70
CA THR A 130 -76.01 28.81 -14.03
C THR A 130 -74.83 28.67 -15.00
N SER A 131 -73.73 28.04 -14.56
CA SER A 131 -72.59 27.75 -15.43
C SER A 131 -72.86 26.50 -16.28
N PRO A 132 -72.19 26.35 -17.44
CA PRO A 132 -72.34 25.15 -18.29
C PRO A 132 -71.86 23.84 -17.63
N ARG A 133 -71.17 23.92 -16.49
CA ARG A 133 -70.50 22.78 -15.84
C ARG A 133 -71.47 21.68 -15.48
N PHE A 134 -72.63 22.05 -14.91
CA PHE A 134 -73.63 21.07 -14.51
C PHE A 134 -74.13 20.25 -15.72
N ASP A 135 -74.42 20.91 -16.84
CA ASP A 135 -74.93 20.25 -18.04
C ASP A 135 -73.86 19.37 -18.72
N GLN A 136 -72.59 19.69 -18.54
CA GLN A 136 -71.44 18.98 -19.13
C GLN A 136 -70.93 17.81 -18.29
N ARG A 137 -71.42 17.63 -17.06
CA ARG A 137 -70.87 16.66 -16.08
C ARG A 137 -70.63 15.25 -16.61
N PHE A 138 -71.55 14.71 -17.41
CA PHE A 138 -71.40 13.36 -17.95
C PHE A 138 -70.44 13.28 -19.13
N SER A 139 -70.39 14.31 -19.98
CA SER A 139 -69.39 14.37 -21.04
C SER A 139 -67.99 14.55 -20.46
N ASP A 140 -67.86 15.35 -19.40
CA ASP A 140 -66.60 15.57 -18.70
C ASP A 140 -66.07 14.26 -18.10
N LEU A 141 -66.89 13.52 -17.35
CA LEU A 141 -66.50 12.21 -16.81
C LEU A 141 -66.08 11.22 -17.90
N LYS A 142 -66.77 11.22 -19.05
CA LYS A 142 -66.41 10.36 -20.18
C LYS A 142 -65.09 10.77 -20.83
N ASN A 143 -64.81 12.08 -20.91
CA ASN A 143 -63.53 12.60 -21.41
C ASN A 143 -62.37 12.21 -20.48
N ILE A 144 -62.53 12.40 -19.17
CA ILE A 144 -61.50 12.04 -18.18
C ILE A 144 -61.15 10.55 -18.27
N LEU A 145 -62.16 9.68 -18.38
CA LEU A 145 -61.96 8.24 -18.58
C LEU A 145 -61.34 7.90 -19.94
N ALA A 146 -61.66 8.66 -20.99
CA ALA A 146 -61.05 8.51 -22.32
C ALA A 146 -59.58 8.90 -22.34
N GLU A 147 -59.17 9.80 -21.46
CA GLU A 147 -57.76 10.14 -21.22
C GLU A 147 -57.07 9.15 -20.27
N GLY A 148 -57.78 8.13 -19.77
CA GLY A 148 -57.21 7.04 -18.97
C GLY A 148 -57.24 7.26 -17.46
N TYR A 149 -57.94 8.28 -16.96
CA TYR A 149 -57.95 8.60 -15.53
C TYR A 149 -59.20 8.04 -14.82
N PRO A 150 -59.05 7.18 -13.79
CA PRO A 150 -60.16 6.85 -12.91
C PRO A 150 -60.54 8.06 -12.04
N VAL A 151 -61.81 8.16 -11.67
CA VAL A 151 -62.32 9.31 -10.90
C VAL A 151 -62.92 8.84 -9.58
N ILE A 152 -62.40 9.35 -8.45
CA ILE A 152 -62.99 9.10 -7.14
C ILE A 152 -64.17 10.05 -6.94
N LEU A 153 -65.35 9.53 -6.67
CA LEU A 153 -66.58 10.28 -6.54
C LEU A 153 -67.09 10.23 -5.10
N LEU A 154 -67.51 11.37 -4.55
CA LEU A 154 -68.22 11.43 -3.28
C LEU A 154 -69.71 11.27 -3.55
N MET A 155 -70.26 10.10 -3.20
CA MET A 155 -71.64 9.72 -3.47
C MET A 155 -72.43 9.49 -2.18
N ARG A 156 -73.75 9.40 -2.31
CA ARG A 156 -74.62 8.85 -1.27
C ARG A 156 -74.38 7.35 -1.18
N GLU A 157 -74.50 6.79 0.02
CA GLU A 157 -74.46 5.34 0.22
C GLU A 157 -75.58 4.65 -0.59
N SER A 158 -76.80 5.21 -0.52
CA SER A 158 -78.00 4.71 -1.20
C SER A 158 -78.92 5.85 -1.62
N VAL A 159 -79.71 5.67 -2.68
CA VAL A 159 -80.77 6.61 -3.10
C VAL A 159 -81.80 6.83 -1.97
N ASN A 160 -82.04 5.78 -1.17
CA ASN A 160 -82.98 5.82 -0.05
C ASN A 160 -82.40 6.42 1.24
N ASN A 161 -81.07 6.59 1.33
CA ASN A 161 -80.38 7.16 2.48
C ASN A 161 -79.49 8.34 2.05
N PRO A 162 -80.07 9.53 1.81
CA PRO A 162 -79.35 10.66 1.23
C PRO A 162 -78.39 11.37 2.19
N VAL A 163 -78.34 10.96 3.46
CA VAL A 163 -77.50 11.61 4.50
C VAL A 163 -76.15 10.93 4.62
N LYS A 164 -76.08 9.61 4.45
CA LYS A 164 -74.84 8.86 4.59
C LYS A 164 -74.04 8.94 3.28
N ARG A 165 -72.79 9.41 3.38
CA ARG A 165 -71.85 9.57 2.26
C ARG A 165 -70.92 8.36 2.16
N THR A 166 -70.47 8.06 0.96
CA THR A 166 -69.44 7.06 0.66
C THR A 166 -68.60 7.53 -0.53
N TYR A 167 -67.44 6.92 -0.74
CA TYR A 167 -66.63 7.11 -1.94
C TYR A 167 -66.72 5.88 -2.84
N ARG A 168 -66.70 6.13 -4.16
CA ARG A 168 -66.65 5.09 -5.19
C ARG A 168 -65.67 5.52 -6.26
N VAL A 169 -65.06 4.56 -6.95
CA VAL A 169 -64.18 4.84 -8.08
C VAL A 169 -64.96 4.63 -9.37
N LEU A 170 -65.06 5.67 -10.20
CA LEU A 170 -65.56 5.58 -11.55
C LEU A 170 -64.48 5.01 -12.45
N VAL A 171 -64.76 3.83 -13.02
CA VAL A 171 -63.79 3.05 -13.79
C VAL A 171 -64.18 2.90 -15.25
N GLY A 172 -65.41 3.27 -15.62
CA GLY A 172 -65.86 3.11 -17.00
C GLY A 172 -67.26 3.62 -17.29
N TYR A 173 -67.66 3.45 -18.55
CA TYR A 173 -69.02 3.68 -19.03
C TYR A 173 -69.29 2.82 -20.26
N ASP A 174 -70.56 2.59 -20.54
CA ASP A 174 -71.02 2.02 -21.80
C ASP A 174 -72.36 2.66 -22.22
N SER A 175 -73.05 2.05 -23.19
CA SER A 175 -74.36 2.52 -23.64
C SER A 175 -75.46 2.50 -22.56
N SER A 176 -75.28 1.74 -21.49
CA SER A 176 -76.26 1.57 -20.41
C SER A 176 -76.06 2.54 -19.24
N GLY A 177 -74.85 3.11 -19.07
CA GLY A 177 -74.57 4.06 -18.00
C GLY A 177 -73.09 4.06 -17.61
N PHE A 178 -72.82 4.30 -16.32
CA PHE A 178 -71.48 4.34 -15.74
C PHE A 178 -71.15 3.05 -15.01
N ILE A 179 -69.86 2.77 -14.85
CA ILE A 179 -69.32 1.58 -14.19
C ILE A 179 -68.48 2.03 -12.99
N LEU A 180 -68.80 1.52 -11.81
CA LEU A 180 -68.21 1.92 -10.54
C LEU A 180 -67.61 0.72 -9.79
N HIS A 181 -66.48 0.95 -9.13
CA HIS A 181 -66.07 0.14 -7.99
C HIS A 181 -66.64 0.76 -6.72
N ASP A 182 -67.47 0.00 -6.00
CA ASP A 182 -67.89 0.35 -4.64
C ASP A 182 -67.04 -0.46 -3.66
N PRO A 183 -66.28 0.19 -2.75
CA PRO A 183 -65.43 -0.50 -1.77
C PRO A 183 -66.17 -1.45 -0.81
N LEU A 184 -67.50 -1.52 -0.83
CA LEU A 184 -68.26 -2.53 -0.12
C LEU A 184 -68.16 -3.91 -0.78
N PRO A 185 -68.11 -5.03 -0.02
CA PRO A 185 -68.12 -6.37 -0.57
C PRO A 185 -69.25 -6.61 -1.58
N GLU A 186 -68.99 -7.46 -2.57
CA GLU A 186 -69.97 -7.82 -3.59
C GLU A 186 -71.31 -8.28 -2.97
N GLY A 187 -72.41 -7.71 -3.47
CA GLY A 187 -73.76 -8.04 -3.02
C GLY A 187 -74.15 -7.41 -1.69
N THR A 188 -73.35 -6.49 -1.15
CA THR A 188 -73.68 -5.68 0.03
C THR A 188 -74.01 -4.23 -0.34
N GLY A 189 -74.80 -3.55 0.48
CA GLY A 189 -75.26 -2.20 0.16
C GLY A 189 -76.11 -2.14 -1.13
N GLU A 190 -76.22 -0.94 -1.72
CA GLU A 190 -76.94 -0.76 -2.99
C GLU A 190 -76.08 -1.12 -4.20
N LEU A 191 -74.77 -0.84 -4.14
CA LEU A 191 -73.83 -0.98 -5.26
C LEU A 191 -72.54 -1.73 -4.89
N GLY A 192 -72.46 -2.43 -3.75
CA GLY A 192 -71.21 -3.07 -3.32
C GLY A 192 -70.67 -4.07 -4.33
N GLY A 193 -69.40 -3.92 -4.68
CA GLY A 193 -68.67 -4.81 -5.56
C GLY A 193 -67.81 -4.11 -6.60
N GLU A 194 -67.15 -4.94 -7.40
CA GLU A 194 -66.31 -4.58 -8.53
C GLU A 194 -67.15 -4.35 -9.81
N ALA A 195 -66.80 -3.34 -10.59
CA ALA A 195 -67.32 -3.04 -11.92
C ALA A 195 -68.85 -3.03 -12.01
N VAL A 196 -69.50 -2.44 -11.01
CA VAL A 196 -70.95 -2.36 -10.88
C VAL A 196 -71.50 -1.34 -11.87
N LYS A 197 -72.40 -1.79 -12.75
CA LYS A 197 -73.06 -0.94 -13.75
C LYS A 197 -74.24 -0.20 -13.13
N VAL A 198 -74.30 1.11 -13.39
CA VAL A 198 -75.33 2.01 -12.87
C VAL A 198 -75.86 2.85 -14.01
N ASP A 199 -77.19 2.87 -14.18
CA ASP A 199 -77.81 3.73 -15.18
C ASP A 199 -77.62 5.21 -14.85
N ILE A 200 -77.73 6.07 -15.86
CA ILE A 200 -77.43 7.51 -15.72
C ILE A 200 -78.30 8.19 -14.66
N GLN A 201 -79.57 7.79 -14.52
CA GLN A 201 -80.47 8.41 -13.57
C GLN A 201 -80.06 8.05 -12.14
N GLN A 202 -79.89 6.76 -11.85
CA GLN A 202 -79.46 6.29 -10.54
C GLN A 202 -78.08 6.84 -10.18
N PHE A 203 -77.15 6.88 -11.13
CA PHE A 203 -75.82 7.46 -10.95
C PHE A 203 -75.89 8.92 -10.50
N ASP A 204 -76.69 9.75 -11.19
CA ASP A 204 -76.81 11.17 -10.87
C ASP A 204 -77.49 11.42 -9.51
N GLU A 205 -78.49 10.60 -9.17
CA GLU A 205 -79.17 10.63 -7.87
C GLU A 205 -78.22 10.28 -6.72
N LEU A 206 -77.37 9.27 -6.92
CA LEU A 206 -76.35 8.87 -5.95
C LEU A 206 -75.22 9.89 -5.85
N TRP A 207 -74.78 10.49 -6.96
CA TRP A 207 -73.66 11.45 -6.95
C TRP A 207 -74.00 12.79 -6.29
N ASN A 208 -75.28 13.08 -6.11
CA ASN A 208 -75.80 14.28 -5.45
C ASN A 208 -75.64 14.25 -3.91
N SER A 209 -74.42 14.04 -3.40
CA SER A 209 -74.17 13.62 -2.00
C SER A 209 -74.30 14.71 -0.94
N THR A 210 -74.04 15.99 -1.27
CA THR A 210 -73.99 17.07 -0.26
C THR A 210 -74.67 18.35 -0.75
N GLY A 211 -75.90 18.62 -0.30
CA GLY A 211 -76.60 19.89 -0.57
C GLY A 211 -76.83 20.22 -2.06
N GLY A 212 -76.69 19.25 -2.95
CA GLY A 212 -76.74 19.45 -4.41
C GLY A 212 -75.43 19.20 -5.15
N ALA A 213 -74.30 19.09 -4.44
CA ALA A 213 -72.96 18.99 -5.02
C ALA A 213 -72.67 17.61 -5.63
N ARG A 214 -71.91 17.61 -6.73
CA ARG A 214 -71.38 16.45 -7.44
C ARG A 214 -69.88 16.58 -7.48
N TRP A 215 -69.24 16.05 -6.43
CA TRP A 215 -67.81 16.18 -6.23
C TRP A 215 -67.07 14.97 -6.79
N GLY A 216 -65.95 15.22 -7.47
CA GLY A 216 -65.01 14.19 -7.88
C GLY A 216 -63.58 14.66 -7.77
N MET A 217 -62.65 13.70 -7.65
CA MET A 217 -61.22 13.96 -7.73
C MET A 217 -60.51 12.94 -8.63
N ILE A 218 -59.36 13.37 -9.14
CA ILE A 218 -58.35 12.49 -9.75
C ILE A 218 -57.11 12.49 -8.87
N ALA A 219 -56.33 11.41 -8.98
CA ALA A 219 -54.96 11.34 -8.49
C ALA A 219 -54.13 10.57 -9.51
N ALA A 220 -52.98 11.11 -9.91
CA ALA A 220 -52.07 10.48 -10.86
C ALA A 220 -50.62 10.96 -10.64
N PRO A 221 -49.61 10.11 -10.89
CA PRO A 221 -48.23 10.58 -10.92
C PRO A 221 -48.03 11.54 -12.10
N TRP A 222 -46.97 12.35 -12.05
CA TRP A 222 -46.56 13.08 -13.26
C TRP A 222 -46.19 12.08 -14.34
N GLN A 223 -46.66 12.34 -15.57
CA GLN A 223 -46.37 11.47 -16.70
C GLN A 223 -44.98 11.80 -17.22
N MET A 224 -44.17 10.78 -17.44
CA MET A 224 -42.79 10.94 -17.89
C MET A 224 -42.59 10.14 -19.18
N ASP A 225 -42.15 10.83 -20.23
CA ASP A 225 -41.63 10.22 -21.46
C ASP A 225 -40.11 10.41 -21.47
N VAL A 226 -39.37 9.35 -21.79
CA VAL A 226 -37.91 9.35 -21.65
C VAL A 226 -37.26 8.90 -22.94
N ASP A 227 -36.43 9.76 -23.51
CA ASP A 227 -35.55 9.46 -24.62
C ASP A 227 -34.13 9.14 -24.10
N PHE A 228 -33.62 7.98 -24.49
CA PHE A 228 -32.34 7.46 -24.02
C PHE A 228 -31.79 6.39 -24.97
N PRO A 229 -30.45 6.19 -25.02
CA PRO A 229 -29.88 5.09 -25.77
C PRO A 229 -30.15 3.74 -25.07
N LEU A 230 -30.65 2.76 -25.82
CA LEU A 230 -30.84 1.38 -25.32
C LEU A 230 -29.51 0.65 -25.05
N LYS A 231 -28.41 1.16 -25.62
CA LYS A 231 -27.06 0.60 -25.51
C LYS A 231 -26.02 1.70 -25.58
N VAL A 232 -25.01 1.61 -24.71
CA VAL A 232 -23.82 2.49 -24.68
C VAL A 232 -22.55 1.66 -24.48
N ASP A 233 -21.41 2.19 -24.91
CA ASP A 233 -20.11 1.60 -24.64
C ASP A 233 -19.64 1.97 -23.21
N ALA A 234 -18.81 1.12 -22.63
CA ALA A 234 -18.24 1.36 -21.30
C ALA A 234 -17.43 2.68 -21.27
N GLY A 235 -17.68 3.50 -20.24
CA GLY A 235 -17.10 4.83 -20.10
C GLY A 235 -17.64 5.91 -21.04
N GLU A 236 -18.59 5.58 -21.93
CA GLU A 236 -19.23 6.54 -22.83
C GLU A 236 -20.03 7.59 -22.06
N THR A 237 -20.06 8.82 -22.56
CA THR A 237 -20.95 9.88 -22.08
C THR A 237 -22.20 9.93 -22.95
N PHE A 238 -23.38 9.91 -22.33
CA PHE A 238 -24.67 9.95 -23.03
C PHE A 238 -25.70 10.81 -22.28
N GLU A 239 -26.83 11.10 -22.92
CA GLU A 239 -27.92 11.88 -22.35
C GLU A 239 -29.17 11.03 -22.12
N VAL A 240 -29.90 11.36 -21.05
CA VAL A 240 -31.25 10.87 -20.75
C VAL A 240 -32.15 12.10 -20.69
N ILE A 241 -33.06 12.23 -21.64
CA ILE A 241 -33.95 13.39 -21.78
C ILE A 241 -35.34 12.96 -21.32
N CYS A 242 -35.87 13.63 -20.30
CA CYS A 242 -37.16 13.33 -19.70
C CYS A 242 -38.13 14.47 -19.97
N THR A 243 -39.12 14.24 -20.84
CA THR A 243 -40.27 15.12 -20.98
C THR A 243 -41.30 14.78 -19.91
N VAL A 244 -41.71 15.76 -19.13
CA VAL A 244 -42.61 15.57 -17.99
C VAL A 244 -43.90 16.38 -18.15
N LEU A 245 -45.05 15.76 -17.90
CA LEU A 245 -46.37 16.39 -17.85
C LEU A 245 -46.90 16.36 -16.42
N TYR A 246 -47.29 17.52 -15.89
CA TYR A 246 -48.13 17.60 -14.69
C TYR A 246 -49.59 17.33 -15.11
N PRO A 247 -50.18 16.15 -14.83
CA PRO A 247 -51.48 15.78 -15.38
C PRO A 247 -52.62 16.66 -14.84
N CYS A 248 -53.51 17.11 -15.72
CA CYS A 248 -54.73 17.83 -15.35
C CYS A 248 -55.79 17.70 -16.47
N PRO A 249 -56.49 16.56 -16.57
CA PRO A 249 -57.57 16.38 -17.54
C PRO A 249 -58.67 17.43 -17.34
N ASN A 250 -59.24 17.93 -18.42
CA ASN A 250 -60.36 18.87 -18.34
C ASN A 250 -61.59 18.16 -17.71
N PRO A 251 -62.33 18.79 -16.77
CA PRO A 251 -62.41 20.22 -16.47
C PRO A 251 -61.71 20.63 -15.17
N PHE A 252 -60.78 19.83 -14.65
CA PHE A 252 -60.08 20.19 -13.42
C PHE A 252 -59.31 21.51 -13.60
N PRO A 253 -59.25 22.38 -12.58
CA PRO A 253 -58.65 23.70 -12.75
C PRO A 253 -57.12 23.57 -12.70
N GLU A 254 -56.46 23.89 -13.80
CA GLU A 254 -55.00 23.83 -13.97
C GLU A 254 -54.24 24.53 -12.81
N ASN A 255 -54.77 25.66 -12.34
CA ASN A 255 -54.17 26.48 -11.28
C ASN A 255 -54.65 26.14 -9.86
N GLN A 256 -55.31 25.00 -9.63
CA GLN A 256 -55.81 24.63 -8.30
C GLN A 256 -54.68 24.37 -7.30
N TYR A 257 -53.59 23.74 -7.76
CA TYR A 257 -52.41 23.40 -6.96
C TYR A 257 -51.14 23.70 -7.76
N PRO A 258 -50.81 25.00 -7.97
CA PRO A 258 -49.61 25.38 -8.70
C PRO A 258 -48.36 24.94 -7.92
N VAL A 259 -47.33 24.54 -8.65
CA VAL A 259 -45.99 24.41 -8.08
C VAL A 259 -45.56 25.79 -7.58
N SER A 260 -45.29 25.87 -6.29
CA SER A 260 -45.06 27.13 -5.57
C SER A 260 -43.65 27.25 -4.99
N GLY A 261 -42.88 26.16 -5.02
CA GLY A 261 -41.55 26.09 -4.44
C GLY A 261 -40.51 25.56 -5.43
N SER A 262 -39.63 24.69 -4.94
CA SER A 262 -38.53 24.13 -5.73
C SER A 262 -38.95 22.89 -6.54
N TYR A 263 -38.14 22.58 -7.55
CA TYR A 263 -38.18 21.29 -8.24
C TYR A 263 -37.09 20.37 -7.70
N ARG A 264 -37.37 19.07 -7.73
CA ARG A 264 -36.40 18.02 -7.45
C ARG A 264 -36.41 17.05 -8.61
N TYR A 265 -35.25 16.81 -9.18
CA TYR A 265 -35.05 15.86 -10.27
C TYR A 265 -33.78 15.05 -10.01
N GLU A 266 -33.92 13.74 -10.00
CA GLU A 266 -32.88 12.82 -9.55
C GLU A 266 -32.83 11.60 -10.45
N VAL A 267 -31.64 11.02 -10.59
CA VAL A 267 -31.41 9.76 -11.27
C VAL A 267 -30.63 8.82 -10.34
N ASN A 268 -31.21 7.67 -10.07
CA ASN A 268 -30.61 6.57 -9.32
C ASN A 268 -30.29 5.43 -10.28
N SER A 269 -29.27 4.64 -9.99
CA SER A 269 -28.89 3.52 -10.87
C SER A 269 -28.43 2.30 -10.09
N THR A 270 -28.54 1.11 -10.71
CA THR A 270 -28.04 -0.15 -10.15
C THR A 270 -26.56 -0.40 -10.43
N GLY A 271 -25.88 0.52 -11.14
CA GLY A 271 -24.45 0.43 -11.49
C GLY A 271 -23.72 1.74 -11.22
N ASP A 272 -22.42 1.77 -11.51
CA ASP A 272 -21.55 2.93 -11.22
C ASP A 272 -21.64 4.03 -12.29
N PHE A 273 -22.86 4.46 -12.62
CA PHE A 273 -23.06 5.61 -13.52
C PHE A 273 -22.67 6.90 -12.81
N THR A 274 -21.95 7.76 -13.52
CA THR A 274 -21.58 9.07 -12.98
C THR A 274 -22.48 10.15 -13.58
N LEU A 275 -23.23 10.87 -12.75
CA LEU A 275 -23.95 12.07 -13.17
C LEU A 275 -22.96 13.22 -13.38
N LEU A 276 -22.82 13.66 -14.64
CA LEU A 276 -21.93 14.77 -15.00
C LEU A 276 -22.64 16.12 -14.86
N SER A 277 -23.87 16.21 -15.35
CA SER A 277 -24.70 17.41 -15.27
C SER A 277 -26.18 17.08 -15.40
N SER A 278 -27.01 18.01 -14.93
CA SER A 278 -28.45 18.03 -15.18
C SER A 278 -28.90 19.43 -15.57
N ASN A 279 -29.84 19.52 -16.50
CA ASN A 279 -30.44 20.77 -16.97
C ASN A 279 -31.96 20.60 -17.03
N ALA A 280 -32.71 21.61 -16.64
CA ALA A 280 -34.16 21.62 -16.70
C ALA A 280 -34.66 22.86 -17.45
N GLU A 281 -35.58 22.66 -18.38
CA GLU A 281 -36.17 23.71 -19.19
C GLU A 281 -37.70 23.65 -19.12
N GLY A 282 -38.33 24.80 -18.86
CA GLY A 282 -39.77 24.93 -18.93
C GLY A 282 -40.57 24.04 -17.97
N LEU A 283 -40.02 23.68 -16.80
CA LEU A 283 -40.72 22.78 -15.85
C LEU A 283 -42.14 23.28 -15.47
N PRO A 284 -43.11 22.35 -15.40
CA PRO A 284 -44.54 22.68 -15.34
C PRO A 284 -44.95 23.31 -14.02
N GLN A 285 -45.46 24.55 -14.08
CA GLN A 285 -45.88 25.33 -12.91
C GLN A 285 -47.32 25.04 -12.51
N VAL A 286 -48.18 24.69 -13.47
CA VAL A 286 -49.59 24.38 -13.25
C VAL A 286 -49.95 23.06 -13.94
N GLY A 287 -51.12 22.50 -13.57
CA GLY A 287 -51.62 21.29 -14.21
C GLY A 287 -51.82 21.49 -15.70
N GLY A 288 -51.52 20.46 -16.50
CA GLY A 288 -51.60 20.46 -17.96
C GLY A 288 -50.33 20.94 -18.67
N GLU A 289 -49.39 21.56 -17.97
CA GLU A 289 -48.11 22.00 -18.57
C GLU A 289 -47.10 20.85 -18.70
N THR A 290 -46.22 20.99 -19.68
CA THR A 290 -45.08 20.09 -19.92
C THR A 290 -43.76 20.81 -19.72
N GLY A 291 -42.74 20.09 -19.29
CA GLY A 291 -41.35 20.57 -19.27
C GLY A 291 -40.36 19.45 -19.59
N GLU A 292 -39.07 19.76 -19.55
CA GLU A 292 -38.01 18.81 -19.87
C GLU A 292 -36.88 18.85 -18.83
N VAL A 293 -36.31 17.69 -18.52
CA VAL A 293 -35.06 17.55 -17.76
C VAL A 293 -34.11 16.64 -18.51
N THR A 294 -32.90 17.11 -18.74
CA THR A 294 -31.83 16.33 -19.38
C THR A 294 -30.74 16.01 -18.36
N PHE A 295 -30.42 14.72 -18.22
CA PHE A 295 -29.31 14.22 -17.43
C PHE A 295 -28.18 13.77 -18.36
N THR A 296 -26.97 14.29 -18.15
CA THR A 296 -25.76 13.82 -18.84
C THR A 296 -25.03 12.84 -17.93
N LEU A 297 -24.93 11.58 -18.36
CA LEU A 297 -24.35 10.48 -17.58
C LEU A 297 -23.09 9.95 -18.26
N ARG A 298 -22.13 9.48 -17.46
CA ARG A 298 -21.03 8.62 -17.92
C ARG A 298 -21.31 7.18 -17.49
N ALA A 299 -21.27 6.25 -18.45
CA ALA A 299 -21.43 4.82 -18.21
C ALA A 299 -20.28 4.25 -17.35
N PRO A 300 -20.50 3.14 -16.63
CA PRO A 300 -19.44 2.42 -15.93
C PRO A 300 -18.27 2.07 -16.86
N GLU A 301 -17.06 1.99 -16.33
CA GLU A 301 -15.85 1.67 -17.12
C GLU A 301 -15.79 0.21 -17.56
N ARG A 302 -16.73 -0.63 -17.11
CA ARG A 302 -16.92 -2.01 -17.56
C ARG A 302 -18.40 -2.38 -17.59
N GLY A 303 -18.83 -2.96 -18.69
CA GLY A 303 -20.13 -3.62 -18.82
C GLY A 303 -20.00 -4.67 -19.90
N LEU A 304 -20.04 -5.95 -19.56
CA LEU A 304 -19.80 -7.02 -20.55
C LEU A 304 -21.11 -7.50 -21.20
N GLY A 305 -21.93 -6.54 -21.63
CA GLY A 305 -23.31 -6.77 -22.05
C GLY A 305 -24.29 -6.81 -20.88
N ASP A 306 -23.91 -6.23 -19.74
CA ASP A 306 -24.73 -6.13 -18.54
C ASP A 306 -25.88 -5.13 -18.76
N ILE A 307 -27.05 -5.45 -18.23
CA ILE A 307 -28.23 -4.58 -18.25
C ILE A 307 -28.32 -3.86 -16.91
N PHE A 308 -28.38 -2.54 -16.95
CA PHE A 308 -28.52 -1.69 -15.78
C PHE A 308 -29.87 -0.98 -15.78
N THR A 309 -30.43 -0.78 -14.59
CA THR A 309 -31.66 -0.01 -14.40
C THR A 309 -31.29 1.41 -13.95
N LEU A 310 -31.80 2.42 -14.66
CA LEU A 310 -31.83 3.80 -14.19
C LEU A 310 -33.24 4.13 -13.73
N GLN A 311 -33.39 4.66 -12.51
CA GLN A 311 -34.65 5.22 -12.04
C GLN A 311 -34.53 6.74 -12.09
N VAL A 312 -35.46 7.40 -12.78
CA VAL A 312 -35.53 8.85 -12.85
C VAL A 312 -36.76 9.32 -12.11
N GLY A 313 -36.62 10.31 -11.23
CA GLY A 313 -37.72 10.95 -10.52
C GLY A 313 -37.73 12.45 -10.75
N ILE A 314 -38.89 13.03 -11.04
CA ILE A 314 -39.07 14.49 -11.19
C ILE A 314 -40.32 14.91 -10.42
N GLY A 315 -40.18 15.94 -9.58
CA GLY A 315 -41.30 16.52 -8.84
C GLY A 315 -41.13 18.00 -8.54
N GLY A 316 -42.25 18.65 -8.21
CA GLY A 316 -42.34 20.05 -7.83
C GLY A 316 -43.07 20.24 -6.50
N GLU A 317 -42.64 21.24 -5.73
CA GLU A 317 -43.22 21.57 -4.43
C GLU A 317 -44.54 22.33 -4.58
N ILE A 318 -45.60 21.84 -3.94
CA ILE A 318 -46.87 22.55 -3.78
C ILE A 318 -47.07 22.99 -2.33
N SER A 319 -47.74 24.13 -2.15
CA SER A 319 -48.18 24.59 -0.84
C SER A 319 -49.68 24.84 -0.84
N VAL A 320 -50.40 24.06 -0.04
CA VAL A 320 -51.87 24.03 -0.07
C VAL A 320 -52.42 24.49 1.27
N ARG A 321 -53.32 25.48 1.22
CA ARG A 321 -54.10 25.93 2.37
C ARG A 321 -55.50 25.33 2.31
N ASN A 322 -55.87 24.53 3.30
CA ASN A 322 -57.19 23.90 3.39
C ASN A 322 -58.28 24.88 3.87
N GLY A 323 -59.55 24.46 3.83
CA GLY A 323 -60.70 25.28 4.23
C GLY A 323 -60.72 25.71 5.71
N LEU A 324 -59.91 25.07 6.56
CA LEU A 324 -59.71 25.41 7.97
C LEU A 324 -58.54 26.40 8.18
N GLY A 325 -57.88 26.84 7.11
CA GLY A 325 -56.75 27.76 7.15
C GLY A 325 -55.41 27.11 7.53
N GLN A 326 -55.35 25.78 7.61
CA GLN A 326 -54.10 25.03 7.81
C GLN A 326 -53.38 24.90 6.47
N THR A 327 -52.06 25.05 6.49
CA THR A 327 -51.22 24.88 5.31
C THR A 327 -50.41 23.60 5.44
N TYR A 328 -50.29 22.84 4.35
CA TYR A 328 -49.28 21.79 4.20
C TYR A 328 -48.46 22.05 2.94
N THR A 329 -47.24 21.52 2.93
CA THR A 329 -46.33 21.56 1.79
C THR A 329 -45.91 20.13 1.50
N ASP A 330 -45.95 19.74 0.24
CA ASP A 330 -45.55 18.43 -0.24
C ASP A 330 -44.93 18.54 -1.63
N MET A 331 -44.12 17.56 -2.01
CA MET A 331 -43.57 17.41 -3.36
C MET A 331 -44.47 16.47 -4.16
N ILE A 332 -45.00 16.90 -5.30
CA ILE A 332 -45.75 16.03 -6.21
C ILE A 332 -44.93 15.77 -7.48
N GLY A 333 -45.03 14.57 -8.04
CA GLY A 333 -44.14 14.18 -9.13
C GLY A 333 -44.45 12.82 -9.72
N GLY A 334 -43.49 12.32 -10.48
CA GLY A 334 -43.52 11.02 -11.11
C GLY A 334 -42.13 10.39 -11.09
N SER A 335 -42.10 9.09 -11.36
CA SER A 335 -40.84 8.39 -11.58
C SER A 335 -40.99 7.31 -12.65
N VAL A 336 -39.89 6.97 -13.29
CA VAL A 336 -39.82 5.96 -14.35
C VAL A 336 -38.52 5.16 -14.20
N SER A 337 -38.60 3.86 -14.46
CA SER A 337 -37.43 2.99 -14.52
C SER A 337 -37.17 2.63 -15.98
N ILE A 338 -35.94 2.85 -16.43
CA ILE A 338 -35.45 2.49 -17.76
C ILE A 338 -34.32 1.48 -17.65
N GLU A 339 -34.21 0.58 -18.62
CA GLU A 339 -33.13 -0.41 -18.69
C GLU A 339 -32.26 -0.14 -19.92
N LEU A 340 -30.93 -0.14 -19.74
CA LEU A 340 -29.97 0.05 -20.82
C LEU A 340 -28.80 -0.94 -20.70
N MET A 341 -28.22 -1.30 -21.84
CA MET A 341 -27.08 -2.21 -21.91
C MET A 341 -25.76 -1.43 -21.98
N VAL A 342 -24.77 -1.85 -21.19
CA VAL A 342 -23.39 -1.35 -21.31
C VAL A 342 -22.52 -2.45 -21.90
N GLU A 343 -21.74 -2.13 -22.94
CA GLU A 343 -20.82 -3.05 -23.61
C GLU A 343 -19.34 -2.65 -23.51
N GLY A 344 -18.49 -3.67 -23.39
CA GLY A 344 -17.04 -3.52 -23.36
C GLY A 344 -16.47 -3.09 -22.00
N TYR A 345 -15.25 -2.56 -22.06
CA TYR A 345 -14.56 -1.94 -20.96
C TYR A 345 -13.60 -0.87 -21.50
N VAL A 346 -13.42 0.19 -20.72
CA VAL A 346 -12.38 1.20 -20.94
C VAL A 346 -11.04 0.53 -20.66
N ASN A 347 -10.11 0.64 -21.61
CA ASN A 347 -8.79 0.05 -21.48
C ASN A 347 -7.84 1.01 -20.78
N HIS A 348 -7.17 0.54 -19.75
CA HIS A 348 -6.14 1.22 -18.97
C HIS A 348 -4.78 0.59 -19.32
N PRO A 349 -3.70 1.39 -19.40
CA PRO A 349 -2.38 0.83 -19.63
C PRO A 349 -1.91 -0.01 -18.43
N PRO A 350 -1.01 -0.99 -18.65
CA PRO A 350 -0.45 -1.78 -17.57
C PRO A 350 0.44 -0.92 -16.65
N GLU A 351 0.72 -1.42 -15.45
CA GLU A 351 1.60 -0.77 -14.46
C GLU A 351 2.80 -1.66 -14.11
N ILE A 352 4.01 -1.08 -14.12
CA ILE A 352 5.21 -1.71 -13.55
C ILE A 352 5.49 -1.10 -12.17
N ARG A 353 5.44 -1.93 -11.13
CA ARG A 353 5.63 -1.52 -9.73
C ARG A 353 7.08 -1.63 -9.26
N ASP A 354 7.83 -2.58 -9.81
CA ASP A 354 9.24 -2.77 -9.51
C ASP A 354 9.96 -3.41 -10.71
N ALA A 355 11.20 -3.00 -10.97
CA ALA A 355 12.08 -3.60 -11.97
C ALA A 355 13.51 -3.58 -11.44
N ARG A 356 14.16 -4.74 -11.37
CA ARG A 356 15.50 -4.89 -10.79
C ARG A 356 16.29 -6.03 -11.41
N VAL A 357 17.61 -5.99 -11.22
CA VAL A 357 18.56 -7.01 -11.68
C VAL A 357 19.30 -7.56 -10.47
N VAL A 358 19.46 -8.88 -10.36
CA VAL A 358 20.17 -9.53 -9.25
C VAL A 358 21.14 -10.59 -9.77
N PRO A 359 22.43 -10.56 -9.40
CA PRO A 359 23.08 -9.44 -8.70
C PRO A 359 23.10 -8.16 -9.56
N ASP A 360 23.24 -7.00 -8.91
CA ASP A 360 23.36 -5.68 -9.56
C ASP A 360 24.79 -5.39 -10.06
N GLU A 361 25.73 -6.28 -9.77
CA GLU A 361 27.10 -6.30 -10.32
C GLU A 361 27.44 -7.70 -10.85
N VAL A 362 28.05 -7.78 -12.05
CA VAL A 362 28.35 -9.05 -12.72
C VAL A 362 29.62 -8.97 -13.58
N LEU A 363 30.33 -10.09 -13.75
CA LEU A 363 31.49 -10.19 -14.64
C LEU A 363 31.07 -10.54 -16.07
N ARG A 364 31.75 -9.99 -17.08
CA ARG A 364 31.62 -10.44 -18.48
C ARG A 364 32.56 -11.61 -18.82
N ASP A 365 32.54 -12.67 -18.04
CA ASP A 365 33.40 -13.86 -18.21
C ASP A 365 32.82 -14.94 -19.15
N GLY A 366 31.52 -14.83 -19.50
CA GLY A 366 30.78 -15.81 -20.28
C GLY A 366 30.09 -16.90 -19.46
N GLU A 367 30.21 -16.88 -18.13
CA GLU A 367 29.64 -17.88 -17.21
C GLU A 367 28.74 -17.26 -16.13
N SER A 368 29.04 -16.02 -15.72
CA SER A 368 28.29 -15.26 -14.73
C SER A 368 26.86 -14.98 -15.16
N LYS A 369 25.91 -15.10 -14.22
CA LYS A 369 24.46 -14.98 -14.47
C LYS A 369 23.85 -13.83 -13.70
N ILE A 370 22.86 -13.20 -14.31
CA ILE A 370 21.94 -12.26 -13.67
C ILE A 370 20.51 -12.79 -13.80
N THR A 371 19.66 -12.45 -12.84
CA THR A 371 18.21 -12.68 -12.90
C THR A 371 17.52 -11.33 -12.91
N LEU A 372 16.67 -11.14 -13.90
CA LEU A 372 15.86 -9.95 -14.12
C LEU A 372 14.52 -10.16 -13.42
N TYR A 373 14.06 -9.19 -12.66
CA TYR A 373 12.77 -9.22 -11.98
C TYR A 373 11.95 -8.01 -12.41
N CYS A 374 10.67 -8.24 -12.73
CA CYS A 374 9.72 -7.19 -13.03
C CYS A 374 8.36 -7.52 -12.39
N THR A 375 7.87 -6.67 -11.51
CA THR A 375 6.53 -6.77 -10.95
C THR A 375 5.60 -5.90 -11.77
N ALA A 376 4.69 -6.51 -12.52
CA ALA A 376 3.76 -5.82 -13.42
C ALA A 376 2.34 -6.36 -13.26
N ALA A 377 1.36 -5.48 -13.39
CA ALA A 377 -0.06 -5.82 -13.37
C ALA A 377 -0.84 -4.86 -14.26
N ASP A 378 -1.97 -5.31 -14.78
CA ASP A 378 -2.89 -4.48 -15.55
C ASP A 378 -4.17 -4.22 -14.74
N PRO A 379 -4.68 -2.96 -14.65
CA PRO A 379 -5.92 -2.66 -13.93
C PRO A 379 -7.16 -3.40 -14.44
N ASP A 380 -7.22 -3.67 -15.74
CA ASP A 380 -8.33 -4.39 -16.38
C ASP A 380 -8.13 -5.92 -16.36
N GLY A 381 -6.91 -6.36 -16.03
CA GLY A 381 -6.54 -7.76 -15.88
C GLY A 381 -6.22 -8.46 -17.18
N ASP A 382 -5.86 -7.72 -18.23
CA ASP A 382 -5.53 -8.25 -19.57
C ASP A 382 -4.06 -8.03 -19.98
N LEU A 383 -3.15 -7.97 -18.99
CA LEU A 383 -1.70 -7.96 -19.21
C LEU A 383 -1.28 -9.09 -20.17
N ALA A 384 -0.71 -8.73 -21.31
CA ALA A 384 -0.36 -9.66 -22.38
C ALA A 384 1.07 -10.20 -22.27
N GLY A 385 2.00 -9.41 -21.74
CA GLY A 385 3.38 -9.85 -21.57
C GLY A 385 4.31 -8.78 -20.99
N VAL A 386 5.47 -9.24 -20.53
CA VAL A 386 6.55 -8.39 -20.00
C VAL A 386 7.84 -8.76 -20.69
N GLU A 387 8.55 -7.75 -21.20
CA GLU A 387 9.81 -7.89 -21.93
C GLU A 387 10.90 -6.98 -21.36
N VAL A 388 12.16 -7.30 -21.67
CA VAL A 388 13.33 -6.47 -21.36
C VAL A 388 14.30 -6.42 -22.53
N ASP A 389 14.88 -5.24 -22.76
CA ASP A 389 15.91 -5.05 -23.78
C ASP A 389 17.30 -5.44 -23.24
N LEU A 390 17.83 -6.57 -23.72
CA LEU A 390 19.17 -7.07 -23.39
C LEU A 390 20.22 -6.79 -24.47
N SER A 391 19.91 -5.98 -25.49
CA SER A 391 20.82 -5.72 -26.62
C SER A 391 22.20 -5.21 -26.17
N ARG A 392 22.23 -4.36 -25.15
CA ARG A 392 23.47 -3.83 -24.54
C ARG A 392 24.31 -4.86 -23.79
N LEU A 393 23.68 -5.97 -23.37
CA LEU A 393 24.36 -7.13 -22.79
C LEU A 393 24.63 -8.24 -23.83
N GLY A 394 24.47 -7.93 -25.12
CA GLY A 394 24.63 -8.89 -26.23
C GLY A 394 23.47 -9.88 -26.36
N GLY A 395 22.35 -9.64 -25.71
CA GLY A 395 21.15 -10.47 -25.72
C GLY A 395 20.11 -10.03 -26.76
N TYR A 396 18.91 -10.58 -26.64
CA TYR A 396 17.77 -10.20 -27.48
C TYR A 396 17.09 -8.93 -26.95
N ALA A 397 16.69 -8.03 -27.85
CA ALA A 397 16.10 -6.73 -27.47
C ALA A 397 14.65 -6.82 -26.95
N HIS A 398 13.99 -7.95 -27.18
CA HIS A 398 12.61 -8.23 -26.78
C HIS A 398 12.58 -9.54 -25.98
N GLN A 399 13.40 -9.62 -24.93
CA GLN A 399 13.48 -10.83 -24.12
C GLN A 399 12.27 -10.91 -23.21
N ASN A 400 11.40 -11.91 -23.40
CA ASN A 400 10.27 -12.18 -22.51
C ASN A 400 10.74 -12.55 -21.10
N LEU A 401 9.99 -12.08 -20.10
CA LEU A 401 10.03 -12.55 -18.72
C LEU A 401 8.81 -13.44 -18.44
N TYR A 402 8.93 -14.28 -17.42
CA TYR A 402 7.96 -15.35 -17.13
C TYR A 402 7.56 -15.37 -15.65
N ASP A 403 6.26 -15.57 -15.41
CA ASP A 403 5.62 -15.76 -14.10
C ASP A 403 4.96 -17.17 -14.08
N ASP A 404 5.78 -18.19 -14.30
CA ASP A 404 5.36 -19.57 -14.56
C ASP A 404 6.11 -20.62 -13.72
N GLY A 405 6.88 -20.20 -12.73
CA GLY A 405 7.74 -21.05 -11.89
C GLY A 405 8.99 -21.56 -12.61
N SER A 406 9.38 -20.94 -13.73
CA SER A 406 10.58 -21.25 -14.50
C SER A 406 11.40 -19.99 -14.84
N HIS A 407 12.52 -20.13 -15.56
CA HIS A 407 13.37 -19.00 -15.96
C HIS A 407 13.88 -18.09 -14.82
N GLY A 408 13.92 -18.58 -13.58
CA GLY A 408 14.31 -17.81 -12.41
C GLY A 408 13.14 -17.45 -11.48
N ASP A 409 11.92 -17.81 -11.87
CA ASP A 409 10.72 -17.57 -11.09
C ASP A 409 10.53 -18.68 -10.07
N GLU A 410 10.26 -18.28 -8.83
CA GLU A 410 10.06 -19.19 -7.70
C GLU A 410 8.59 -19.55 -7.51
N THR A 411 7.66 -18.64 -7.81
CA THR A 411 6.22 -18.81 -7.52
C THR A 411 5.38 -18.43 -8.73
N PRO A 412 4.76 -19.41 -9.42
CA PRO A 412 3.95 -19.11 -10.59
C PRO A 412 2.68 -18.30 -10.24
N TYR A 413 2.34 -17.36 -11.12
CA TYR A 413 1.16 -16.50 -11.07
C TYR A 413 1.10 -15.55 -9.87
N ASP A 414 2.26 -15.08 -9.38
CA ASP A 414 2.34 -14.13 -8.28
C ASP A 414 2.50 -12.66 -8.74
N GLY A 415 2.59 -12.44 -10.06
CA GLY A 415 2.78 -11.13 -10.69
C GLY A 415 4.24 -10.69 -10.75
N ILE A 416 5.20 -11.56 -10.42
CA ILE A 416 6.63 -11.30 -10.52
C ILE A 416 7.20 -12.07 -11.72
N TYR A 417 7.42 -11.34 -12.81
CA TYR A 417 8.00 -11.89 -14.02
C TYR A 417 9.52 -11.92 -13.90
N THR A 418 10.14 -13.04 -14.25
CA THR A 418 11.58 -13.20 -14.17
C THR A 418 12.23 -13.81 -15.41
N PHE A 419 13.53 -13.55 -15.58
CA PHE A 419 14.37 -14.22 -16.57
C PHE A 419 15.84 -14.25 -16.14
N THR A 420 16.45 -15.44 -16.10
CA THR A 420 17.89 -15.61 -15.86
C THR A 420 18.69 -15.56 -17.16
N TYR A 421 19.64 -14.63 -17.25
CA TYR A 421 20.52 -14.42 -18.40
C TYR A 421 22.00 -14.66 -18.03
N THR A 422 22.76 -15.30 -18.92
CA THR A 422 24.21 -15.49 -18.77
C THR A 422 24.94 -14.41 -19.55
N VAL A 423 25.79 -13.63 -18.88
CA VAL A 423 26.45 -12.45 -19.48
C VAL A 423 27.62 -12.89 -20.37
N PRO A 424 27.58 -12.66 -21.69
CA PRO A 424 28.64 -13.10 -22.60
C PRO A 424 29.88 -12.21 -22.47
N ARG A 425 31.05 -12.74 -22.86
CA ARG A 425 32.32 -11.98 -22.90
C ARG A 425 32.30 -10.72 -23.75
N GLY A 426 31.39 -10.64 -24.73
CA GLY A 426 31.24 -9.49 -25.61
C GLY A 426 30.29 -8.40 -25.09
N ALA A 427 29.75 -8.53 -23.87
CA ALA A 427 28.84 -7.53 -23.31
C ALA A 427 29.55 -6.17 -23.09
N GLU A 428 28.79 -5.08 -23.21
CA GLU A 428 29.27 -3.73 -22.87
C GLU A 428 29.69 -3.69 -21.39
N GLU A 429 30.82 -3.04 -21.10
CA GLU A 429 31.30 -2.81 -19.74
C GLU A 429 30.74 -1.51 -19.15
N GLY A 430 30.66 -1.46 -17.83
CA GLY A 430 30.24 -0.28 -17.07
C GLY A 430 28.80 -0.41 -16.57
N ASN A 431 28.19 0.74 -16.24
CA ASN A 431 26.82 0.78 -15.73
C ASN A 431 25.82 0.74 -16.90
N ILE A 432 25.18 -0.42 -17.11
CA ILE A 432 24.27 -0.67 -18.22
C ILE A 432 22.83 -0.51 -17.75
N SER A 433 22.04 0.32 -18.44
CA SER A 433 20.60 0.47 -18.23
C SER A 433 19.83 -0.56 -19.05
N LEU A 434 18.92 -1.29 -18.42
CA LEU A 434 18.00 -2.23 -19.06
C LEU A 434 16.57 -1.68 -18.98
N THR A 435 15.89 -1.65 -20.12
CA THR A 435 14.52 -1.13 -20.22
C THR A 435 13.53 -2.29 -20.21
N PHE A 436 12.63 -2.29 -19.23
CA PHE A 436 11.54 -3.25 -19.09
C PHE A 436 10.28 -2.63 -19.67
N THR A 437 9.51 -3.40 -20.44
CA THR A 437 8.23 -2.96 -20.99
C THR A 437 7.16 -4.01 -20.72
N ALA A 438 6.04 -3.58 -20.15
CA ALA A 438 4.83 -4.38 -19.99
C ALA A 438 3.81 -3.93 -21.02
N TYR A 439 3.11 -4.88 -21.65
CA TYR A 439 2.08 -4.61 -22.67
C TYR A 439 0.76 -5.25 -22.27
N ASP A 440 -0.35 -4.58 -22.53
CA ASP A 440 -1.68 -5.18 -22.43
C ASP A 440 -2.11 -5.86 -23.73
N ALA A 441 -3.28 -6.50 -23.72
CA ALA A 441 -3.83 -7.20 -24.88
C ALA A 441 -4.27 -6.25 -26.02
N ARG A 442 -4.38 -4.95 -25.77
CA ARG A 442 -4.78 -3.92 -26.75
C ARG A 442 -3.60 -3.11 -27.29
N GLY A 443 -2.40 -3.32 -26.77
CA GLY A 443 -1.16 -2.73 -27.23
C GLY A 443 -0.71 -1.46 -26.48
N GLU A 444 -1.37 -1.07 -25.39
CA GLU A 444 -0.81 -0.02 -24.52
C GLU A 444 0.33 -0.60 -23.68
N SER A 445 1.21 0.27 -23.17
CA SER A 445 2.43 -0.17 -22.48
C SER A 445 2.88 0.73 -21.35
N ALA A 446 3.62 0.14 -20.40
CA ALA A 446 4.37 0.83 -19.38
C ALA A 446 5.83 0.43 -19.40
N VAL A 447 6.71 1.38 -19.05
CA VAL A 447 8.15 1.22 -19.14
C VAL A 447 8.81 1.50 -17.80
N ALA A 448 9.78 0.66 -17.42
CA ALA A 448 10.66 0.87 -16.27
C ALA A 448 12.13 0.67 -16.68
N THR A 449 13.06 1.17 -15.87
CA THR A 449 14.50 1.00 -16.12
C THR A 449 15.19 0.49 -14.87
N ALA A 450 16.01 -0.54 -15.03
CA ALA A 450 16.93 -1.02 -14.01
C ALA A 450 18.38 -0.93 -14.52
N TYR A 451 19.34 -1.12 -13.62
CA TYR A 451 20.75 -1.01 -13.93
C TYR A 451 21.51 -2.25 -13.49
N VAL A 452 22.59 -2.56 -14.19
CA VAL A 452 23.58 -3.59 -13.82
C VAL A 452 24.98 -3.09 -14.14
N VAL A 453 25.91 -3.27 -13.21
CA VAL A 453 27.32 -2.94 -13.39
C VAL A 453 28.05 -4.15 -13.94
N VAL A 454 28.54 -4.05 -15.17
CA VAL A 454 29.31 -5.10 -15.84
C VAL A 454 30.80 -4.78 -15.73
N LYS A 455 31.60 -5.70 -15.17
CA LYS A 455 33.06 -5.56 -15.03
C LYS A 455 33.82 -6.52 -15.95
N ASP A 456 34.95 -6.06 -16.49
CA ASP A 456 35.87 -6.90 -17.26
C ASP A 456 36.94 -7.54 -16.36
N PRO A 457 37.06 -8.88 -16.31
CA PRO A 457 38.17 -9.54 -15.62
C PRO A 457 39.52 -9.50 -16.38
N TYR A 458 39.60 -8.92 -17.59
CA TYR A 458 40.80 -9.01 -18.46
C TYR A 458 41.57 -7.71 -18.72
N THR A 459 41.23 -6.60 -18.05
CA THR A 459 41.95 -5.33 -18.20
C THR A 459 42.99 -5.14 -17.10
N SER A 460 44.04 -5.97 -17.10
CA SER A 460 45.26 -5.73 -16.32
C SER A 460 46.23 -4.92 -17.18
N THR A 461 46.59 -3.73 -16.72
CA THR A 461 47.41 -2.75 -17.46
C THR A 461 48.56 -2.17 -16.62
N HIS A 462 48.61 -2.44 -15.32
CA HIS A 462 49.62 -1.95 -14.40
C HIS A 462 50.40 -3.12 -13.78
N PRO A 463 51.74 -3.02 -13.66
CA PRO A 463 52.52 -4.02 -12.95
C PRO A 463 52.32 -3.90 -11.43
N PRO A 464 52.57 -4.99 -10.67
CA PRO A 464 52.50 -4.97 -9.21
C PRO A 464 53.63 -4.12 -8.61
N GLU A 465 53.39 -3.53 -7.44
CA GLU A 465 54.35 -2.71 -6.70
C GLU A 465 54.74 -3.39 -5.38
N ILE A 466 56.05 -3.60 -5.17
CA ILE A 466 56.58 -4.06 -3.88
C ILE A 466 56.94 -2.85 -3.02
N ILE A 467 56.10 -2.56 -2.02
CA ILE A 467 56.24 -1.40 -1.12
C ILE A 467 57.44 -1.56 -0.20
N SER A 468 57.65 -2.76 0.34
CA SER A 468 58.77 -3.08 1.23
C SER A 468 58.98 -4.58 1.34
N ALA A 469 60.20 -5.01 1.67
CA ALA A 469 60.53 -6.41 1.90
C ALA A 469 61.68 -6.56 2.90
N GLY A 470 61.79 -7.74 3.52
CA GLY A 470 62.83 -7.99 4.51
C GLY A 470 62.86 -9.40 5.09
N PHE A 471 63.73 -9.56 6.07
CA PHE A 471 63.86 -10.76 6.89
C PHE A 471 63.56 -10.45 8.36
N THR A 472 62.98 -11.41 9.07
CA THR A 472 62.77 -11.34 10.51
C THR A 472 63.11 -12.70 11.14
N PRO A 473 64.20 -12.79 11.93
CA PRO A 473 65.22 -11.76 12.18
C PRO A 473 66.08 -11.47 10.93
N SER A 474 66.74 -10.31 10.89
CA SER A 474 67.67 -9.92 9.79
C SER A 474 69.09 -10.49 9.92
N LYS A 475 69.37 -11.17 11.04
CA LYS A 475 70.59 -11.94 11.31
C LYS A 475 70.18 -13.30 11.89
N ALA A 476 70.73 -14.40 11.37
CA ALA A 476 70.41 -15.75 11.83
C ALA A 476 71.61 -16.69 11.74
N PRO A 477 71.76 -17.67 12.65
CA PRO A 477 72.78 -18.70 12.53
C PRO A 477 72.42 -19.77 11.52
N PRO A 478 73.42 -20.35 10.81
CA PRO A 478 73.22 -21.54 10.01
C PRO A 478 73.24 -22.76 10.95
N ASP A 479 72.20 -22.90 11.76
CA ASP A 479 72.06 -24.02 12.72
C ASP A 479 71.04 -25.07 12.25
N GLY A 480 70.23 -24.74 11.25
CA GLY A 480 69.12 -25.56 10.76
C GLY A 480 67.89 -25.60 11.69
N TYR A 481 67.85 -24.74 12.72
CA TYR A 481 66.78 -24.71 13.72
C TYR A 481 66.19 -23.31 13.92
N THR A 482 66.94 -22.25 13.68
CA THR A 482 66.46 -20.88 13.84
C THR A 482 65.52 -20.51 12.70
N ASP A 483 64.26 -20.26 13.05
CA ASP A 483 63.24 -19.80 12.11
C ASP A 483 63.54 -18.37 11.63
N VAL A 484 63.56 -18.21 10.31
CA VAL A 484 63.70 -16.95 9.60
C VAL A 484 62.48 -16.75 8.71
N ARG A 485 61.79 -15.63 8.89
CA ARG A 485 60.68 -15.21 8.01
C ARG A 485 61.21 -14.26 6.95
N VAL A 486 61.05 -14.61 5.68
CA VAL A 486 61.11 -13.64 4.57
C VAL A 486 59.71 -13.08 4.35
N TRP A 487 59.61 -11.77 4.08
CA TRP A 487 58.33 -11.11 3.85
C TRP A 487 58.44 -10.00 2.81
N ALA A 488 57.34 -9.71 2.12
CA ALA A 488 57.21 -8.62 1.17
C ALA A 488 55.77 -8.07 1.16
N ARG A 489 55.63 -6.75 1.26
CA ARG A 489 54.35 -6.06 1.13
C ARG A 489 54.14 -5.63 -0.31
N VAL A 490 53.10 -6.16 -0.94
CA VAL A 490 52.82 -5.99 -2.37
C VAL A 490 51.44 -5.40 -2.56
N THR A 491 51.30 -4.47 -3.50
CA THR A 491 50.01 -3.92 -3.94
C THR A 491 49.98 -3.93 -5.46
N ASP A 492 48.79 -3.97 -6.05
CA ASP A 492 48.62 -3.80 -7.48
C ASP A 492 47.46 -2.81 -7.75
N PRO A 493 47.60 -1.83 -8.67
CA PRO A 493 46.52 -0.91 -9.02
C PRO A 493 45.26 -1.56 -9.61
N ASP A 494 45.42 -2.66 -10.34
CA ASP A 494 44.37 -3.45 -10.97
C ASP A 494 43.89 -4.60 -10.05
N GLY A 495 44.69 -4.94 -9.04
CA GLY A 495 44.30 -5.83 -7.93
C GLY A 495 44.46 -7.32 -8.25
N ASP A 496 45.36 -7.66 -9.16
CA ASP A 496 45.51 -8.99 -9.78
C ASP A 496 46.90 -9.61 -9.56
N VAL A 497 47.51 -9.40 -8.39
CA VAL A 497 48.75 -10.09 -7.98
C VAL A 497 48.53 -11.61 -8.02
N GLU A 498 49.26 -12.32 -8.89
CA GLU A 498 49.16 -13.77 -9.07
C GLU A 498 50.17 -14.53 -8.19
N MET A 499 51.43 -14.06 -8.15
CA MET A 499 52.48 -14.73 -7.41
C MET A 499 53.51 -13.77 -6.82
N VAL A 500 53.90 -14.02 -5.57
CA VAL A 500 55.07 -13.40 -4.94
C VAL A 500 56.03 -14.51 -4.52
N TYR A 501 57.30 -14.44 -4.92
CA TYR A 501 58.29 -15.47 -4.61
C TYR A 501 59.69 -14.91 -4.34
N ALA A 502 60.52 -15.68 -3.64
CA ALA A 502 61.92 -15.33 -3.34
C ALA A 502 62.91 -16.39 -3.82
N ASP A 503 64.10 -15.95 -4.27
CA ASP A 503 65.23 -16.84 -4.56
C ASP A 503 66.05 -17.13 -3.30
N LEU A 504 65.72 -18.23 -2.63
CA LEU A 504 66.39 -18.68 -1.42
C LEU A 504 67.50 -19.71 -1.69
N SER A 505 67.93 -19.87 -2.95
CA SER A 505 68.86 -20.95 -3.31
C SER A 505 70.22 -20.87 -2.60
N GLU A 506 70.74 -19.67 -2.36
CA GLU A 506 72.00 -19.47 -1.61
C GLU A 506 71.85 -19.72 -0.10
N LEU A 507 70.61 -19.73 0.40
CA LEU A 507 70.26 -20.01 1.80
C LEU A 507 69.74 -21.44 2.00
N GLY A 508 69.93 -22.32 1.02
CA GLY A 508 69.52 -23.73 1.08
C GLY A 508 68.05 -23.99 0.72
N GLY A 509 67.32 -22.98 0.25
CA GLY A 509 65.95 -23.07 -0.25
C GLY A 509 65.87 -23.28 -1.77
N LYS A 510 64.69 -23.04 -2.36
CA LYS A 510 64.46 -23.09 -3.81
C LYS A 510 64.62 -21.70 -4.43
N ARG A 511 64.98 -21.65 -5.72
CA ARG A 511 65.05 -20.41 -6.51
C ARG A 511 63.70 -19.71 -6.70
N VAL A 512 62.62 -20.48 -6.71
CA VAL A 512 61.25 -19.97 -6.77
C VAL A 512 60.54 -20.52 -5.55
N THR A 513 60.62 -19.78 -4.44
CA THR A 513 59.94 -20.11 -3.19
C THR A 513 58.74 -19.17 -3.02
N PRO A 514 57.49 -19.65 -3.16
CA PRO A 514 56.31 -18.79 -3.04
C PRO A 514 56.13 -18.27 -1.62
N LEU A 515 55.90 -16.96 -1.51
CA LEU A 515 55.43 -16.29 -0.31
C LEU A 515 53.89 -16.28 -0.33
N ARG A 516 53.27 -16.29 0.85
CA ARG A 516 51.81 -16.44 1.02
C ARG A 516 51.21 -15.32 1.86
N ASP A 517 49.98 -14.93 1.52
CA ASP A 517 49.11 -13.97 2.23
C ASP A 517 47.78 -14.66 2.64
N ASP A 518 47.83 -15.96 2.97
CA ASP A 518 46.66 -16.81 3.22
C ASP A 518 46.46 -17.18 4.71
N GLY A 519 47.30 -16.64 5.60
CA GLY A 519 47.44 -17.01 7.00
C GLY A 519 48.28 -18.27 7.24
N SER A 520 49.02 -18.75 6.24
CA SER A 520 49.92 -19.90 6.33
C SER A 520 51.36 -19.53 5.92
N GLY A 521 52.30 -20.47 6.05
CA GLY A 521 53.68 -20.25 5.58
C GLY A 521 54.47 -19.20 6.37
N GLY A 522 53.98 -18.74 7.53
CA GLY A 522 54.61 -17.68 8.31
C GLY A 522 53.79 -16.39 8.36
N ASP A 523 52.68 -16.34 7.62
CA ASP A 523 51.77 -15.20 7.55
C ASP A 523 50.86 -15.16 8.78
N LEU A 524 50.64 -13.95 9.31
CA LEU A 524 49.90 -13.70 10.54
C LEU A 524 48.48 -13.19 10.27
N ILE A 525 48.21 -12.54 9.13
CA ILE A 525 46.92 -11.94 8.80
C ILE A 525 46.63 -12.18 7.32
N ARG A 526 45.61 -13.01 7.05
CA ARG A 526 45.18 -13.30 5.69
C ARG A 526 44.75 -12.04 4.93
N ASN A 527 45.19 -11.94 3.67
CA ASN A 527 44.81 -10.95 2.67
C ASN A 527 45.11 -9.50 3.13
N ASP A 528 46.18 -9.28 3.88
CA ASP A 528 46.60 -7.94 4.31
C ASP A 528 47.63 -7.29 3.36
N GLY A 529 47.97 -7.99 2.28
CA GLY A 529 48.96 -7.59 1.28
C GLY A 529 50.40 -7.85 1.70
N ASN A 530 50.64 -8.55 2.82
CA ASN A 530 51.97 -8.92 3.28
C ASN A 530 52.24 -10.41 3.08
N TYR A 531 52.94 -10.73 2.01
CA TYR A 531 53.30 -12.08 1.63
C TYR A 531 54.49 -12.56 2.47
N THR A 532 54.45 -13.77 3.03
CA THR A 532 55.53 -14.29 3.86
C THR A 532 55.89 -15.75 3.60
N TYR A 533 57.11 -16.13 3.95
CA TYR A 533 57.57 -17.52 3.99
C TYR A 533 58.52 -17.77 5.17
N LEU A 534 58.33 -18.88 5.88
CA LEU A 534 59.15 -19.30 7.03
C LEU A 534 60.11 -20.42 6.63
N PHE A 535 61.40 -20.25 6.94
CA PHE A 535 62.45 -21.24 6.65
C PHE A 535 63.56 -21.21 7.70
N THR A 536 64.43 -22.22 7.71
CA THR A 536 65.64 -22.27 8.54
C THR A 536 66.89 -22.28 7.66
N VAL A 537 67.97 -21.64 8.10
CA VAL A 537 69.26 -21.63 7.38
C VAL A 537 70.03 -22.93 7.69
N PRO A 538 70.33 -23.81 6.72
CA PRO A 538 71.05 -25.06 6.99
C PRO A 538 72.49 -24.85 7.46
N VAL A 539 73.02 -25.79 8.26
CA VAL A 539 74.41 -25.80 8.77
C VAL A 539 75.51 -25.76 7.71
N THR A 540 75.17 -26.02 6.45
CA THR A 540 76.09 -25.98 5.32
C THR A 540 76.28 -24.59 4.74
N VAL A 541 75.44 -23.61 5.10
CA VAL A 541 75.51 -22.24 4.58
C VAL A 541 76.64 -21.48 5.30
N PRO A 542 77.65 -20.96 4.58
CA PRO A 542 78.72 -20.17 5.18
C PRO A 542 78.24 -18.90 5.87
N TYR A 543 79.04 -18.37 6.81
CA TYR A 543 78.81 -17.04 7.36
C TYR A 543 79.02 -15.97 6.28
N GLY A 544 78.13 -14.98 6.22
CA GLY A 544 78.16 -13.93 5.23
C GLY A 544 76.84 -13.17 5.13
N THR A 545 76.81 -12.14 4.28
CA THR A 545 75.58 -11.42 3.93
C THR A 545 75.06 -11.95 2.61
N TYR A 546 73.81 -12.39 2.60
CA TYR A 546 73.12 -12.94 1.44
C TYR A 546 72.05 -11.96 0.98
N ASN A 547 72.06 -11.58 -0.30
CA ASN A 547 71.04 -10.72 -0.89
C ASN A 547 70.08 -11.61 -1.68
N VAL A 548 68.83 -11.65 -1.24
CA VAL A 548 67.75 -12.44 -1.82
C VAL A 548 66.86 -11.55 -2.66
N THR A 549 66.68 -11.91 -3.93
CA THR A 549 65.71 -11.27 -4.82
C THR A 549 64.31 -11.78 -4.49
N ILE A 550 63.35 -10.86 -4.43
CA ILE A 550 61.92 -11.12 -4.28
C ILE A 550 61.22 -10.52 -5.49
N THR A 551 60.38 -11.32 -6.14
CA THR A 551 59.65 -10.96 -7.36
C THR A 551 58.15 -11.06 -7.10
N ALA A 552 57.39 -10.08 -7.57
CA ALA A 552 55.94 -10.09 -7.63
C ALA A 552 55.50 -10.08 -9.10
N GLU A 553 54.57 -10.96 -9.46
CA GLU A 553 54.04 -11.16 -10.82
C GLU A 553 52.51 -11.02 -10.78
N ASP A 554 51.92 -10.30 -11.73
CA ASP A 554 50.46 -10.21 -11.93
C ASP A 554 49.92 -11.36 -12.81
N ALA A 555 48.60 -11.44 -12.97
CA ALA A 555 47.93 -12.49 -13.74
C ALA A 555 48.25 -12.49 -15.25
N VAL A 556 48.82 -11.40 -15.77
CA VAL A 556 49.19 -11.24 -17.20
C VAL A 556 50.70 -11.30 -17.43
N GLY A 557 51.50 -11.47 -16.37
CA GLY A 557 52.94 -11.70 -16.39
C GLY A 557 53.80 -10.44 -16.31
N HIS A 558 53.29 -9.28 -15.86
CA HIS A 558 54.17 -8.18 -15.49
C HIS A 558 54.82 -8.44 -14.14
N GLU A 559 56.10 -8.09 -14.03
CA GLU A 559 56.92 -8.38 -12.85
C GLU A 559 57.54 -7.11 -12.25
N THR A 560 57.65 -7.10 -10.91
CA THR A 560 58.48 -6.16 -10.15
C THR A 560 59.39 -6.93 -9.20
N GLU A 561 60.65 -6.49 -9.09
CA GLU A 561 61.65 -7.12 -8.23
C GLU A 561 62.19 -6.17 -7.14
N THR A 562 62.55 -6.72 -5.99
CA THR A 562 63.32 -6.04 -4.95
C THR A 562 64.33 -7.00 -4.32
N THR A 563 65.29 -6.46 -3.54
CA THR A 563 66.29 -7.28 -2.83
C THR A 563 66.22 -7.04 -1.33
N ALA A 564 66.24 -8.13 -0.56
CA ALA A 564 66.36 -8.11 0.90
C ALA A 564 67.65 -8.81 1.34
N SER A 565 68.29 -8.35 2.41
CA SER A 565 69.53 -8.93 2.92
C SER A 565 69.33 -9.72 4.21
N LEU A 566 69.92 -10.91 4.30
CA LEU A 566 70.04 -11.71 5.53
C LEU A 566 71.51 -11.88 5.90
N VAL A 567 71.87 -11.63 7.16
CA VAL A 567 73.22 -11.87 7.67
C VAL A 567 73.29 -13.24 8.35
N VAL A 568 74.04 -14.16 7.77
CA VAL A 568 74.34 -15.47 8.36
C VAL A 568 75.59 -15.34 9.23
N ALA A 569 75.45 -15.54 10.55
CA ALA A 569 76.49 -15.30 11.54
C ALA A 569 76.49 -16.40 12.60
N PRO A 570 77.59 -16.64 13.35
CA PRO A 570 77.55 -17.60 14.45
C PRO A 570 76.45 -17.26 15.47
N PRO A 571 75.90 -18.27 16.17
CA PRO A 571 74.92 -18.03 17.22
C PRO A 571 75.53 -17.15 18.33
N PRO A 572 74.71 -16.34 19.02
CA PRO A 572 75.17 -15.49 20.11
C PRO A 572 75.65 -16.36 21.29
N GLU A 573 76.80 -16.03 21.90
CA GLU A 573 77.39 -16.77 23.06
C GLU A 573 77.34 -15.89 24.32
N PRO A 574 76.73 -16.33 25.44
CA PRO A 574 76.68 -15.53 26.65
C PRO A 574 78.05 -15.44 27.36
N PRO A 575 78.30 -14.37 28.12
CA PRO A 575 79.48 -14.29 28.99
C PRO A 575 79.35 -15.34 30.11
N ARG A 576 80.47 -15.74 30.72
CA ARG A 576 80.49 -16.73 31.79
C ARG A 576 81.25 -16.27 33.03
N ILE A 577 80.59 -16.23 34.18
CA ILE A 577 81.21 -15.96 35.48
C ILE A 577 81.75 -17.28 36.06
N SER A 578 83.06 -17.47 35.96
CA SER A 578 83.70 -18.71 36.43
C SER A 578 83.89 -18.77 37.95
N GLN A 579 83.97 -17.60 38.62
CA GLN A 579 84.11 -17.49 40.06
C GLN A 579 83.70 -16.09 40.53
N ALA A 580 82.96 -15.99 41.65
CA ALA A 580 82.77 -14.76 42.40
C ALA A 580 83.22 -14.98 43.86
N LYS A 581 83.91 -14.01 44.46
CA LYS A 581 84.49 -14.16 45.80
C LYS A 581 84.55 -12.84 46.56
N LEU A 582 84.33 -12.92 47.87
CA LEU A 582 84.60 -11.83 48.81
C LEU A 582 85.94 -12.05 49.50
N ASN A 583 86.69 -10.97 49.76
CA ASN A 583 87.93 -11.04 50.53
C ASN A 583 87.70 -11.40 52.02
N ARG A 584 86.49 -11.22 52.52
CA ARG A 584 86.07 -11.53 53.89
C ARG A 584 84.66 -12.14 53.87
N SER A 585 84.39 -13.10 54.76
CA SER A 585 83.07 -13.71 54.90
C SER A 585 82.11 -12.95 55.83
N SER A 586 82.60 -11.92 56.53
CA SER A 586 81.79 -11.06 57.39
C SER A 586 82.34 -9.63 57.46
N ALA A 587 81.45 -8.64 57.65
CA ALA A 587 81.82 -7.24 57.83
C ALA A 587 80.85 -6.54 58.79
N PRO A 588 81.33 -5.61 59.65
CA PRO A 588 80.47 -4.82 60.53
C PRO A 588 79.65 -3.80 59.73
N ASN A 589 78.42 -3.52 60.17
CA ASN A 589 77.58 -2.44 59.66
C ASN A 589 78.04 -1.05 60.19
N ASP A 590 79.31 -0.70 60.00
CA ASP A 590 79.89 0.57 60.49
C ASP A 590 79.94 1.68 59.42
N GLY A 591 79.60 1.35 58.17
CA GLY A 591 79.72 2.21 56.99
C GLY A 591 81.16 2.55 56.59
N ARG A 592 82.17 1.88 57.19
CA ARG A 592 83.59 2.23 57.07
C ARG A 592 84.48 1.06 56.67
N THR A 593 84.16 -0.16 57.09
CA THR A 593 84.99 -1.34 56.81
C THR A 593 84.83 -1.78 55.35
N PRO A 594 85.89 -1.70 54.51
CA PRO A 594 85.78 -2.05 53.10
C PRO A 594 85.71 -3.58 52.91
N VAL A 595 84.86 -4.04 52.01
CA VAL A 595 84.74 -5.41 51.53
C VAL A 595 85.05 -5.39 50.05
N LEU A 596 85.96 -6.27 49.61
CA LEU A 596 86.33 -6.40 48.22
C LEU A 596 85.61 -7.61 47.63
N LEU A 597 84.80 -7.39 46.62
CA LEU A 597 84.18 -8.38 45.76
C LEU A 597 84.98 -8.51 44.46
N THR A 598 85.32 -9.73 44.07
CA THR A 598 86.00 -10.01 42.80
C THR A 598 85.26 -11.09 42.01
N ALA A 599 85.16 -10.95 40.70
CA ALA A 599 84.53 -11.92 39.80
C ALA A 599 85.41 -12.18 38.56
N ILE A 600 85.67 -13.45 38.24
CA ILE A 600 86.40 -13.86 37.05
C ILE A 600 85.38 -14.10 35.93
N VAL A 601 85.33 -13.19 34.96
CA VAL A 601 84.37 -13.23 33.85
C VAL A 601 85.10 -13.59 32.56
N LYS A 602 84.72 -14.70 31.94
CA LYS A 602 85.23 -15.10 30.64
C LYS A 602 84.11 -14.99 29.63
N ASP A 603 84.39 -14.22 28.59
CA ASP A 603 83.57 -14.18 27.40
C ASP A 603 84.39 -14.67 26.19
N SER A 604 83.79 -15.55 25.39
CA SER A 604 84.47 -16.34 24.36
C SER A 604 84.45 -15.65 22.99
N ASN A 605 83.39 -14.90 22.67
CA ASN A 605 83.27 -14.09 21.45
C ASN A 605 83.83 -12.66 21.66
N GLY A 606 84.08 -12.24 22.91
CA GLY A 606 84.82 -11.02 23.26
C GLY A 606 84.00 -9.73 23.18
N ASP A 607 82.67 -9.84 23.24
CA ASP A 607 81.73 -8.73 23.20
C ASP A 607 81.11 -8.38 24.57
N LEU A 608 81.68 -8.90 25.66
CA LEU A 608 81.34 -8.52 27.04
C LEU A 608 81.18 -7.00 27.18
N LYS A 609 79.99 -6.58 27.64
CA LYS A 609 79.60 -5.18 27.74
C LYS A 609 79.89 -4.64 29.14
N GLU A 610 79.42 -5.33 30.17
CA GLU A 610 79.43 -4.83 31.55
C GLU A 610 79.30 -5.94 32.60
N VAL A 611 79.80 -5.66 33.80
CA VAL A 611 79.71 -6.54 34.97
C VAL A 611 79.26 -5.69 36.17
N TYR A 612 78.19 -6.12 36.85
CA TYR A 612 77.61 -5.41 37.99
C TYR A 612 77.43 -6.33 39.19
N ALA A 613 77.35 -5.74 40.38
CA ALA A 613 76.95 -6.40 41.61
C ALA A 613 75.72 -5.73 42.21
N ASP A 614 74.76 -6.54 42.66
CA ASP A 614 73.65 -6.07 43.48
C ASP A 614 74.08 -6.00 44.95
N LEU A 615 74.29 -4.78 45.43
CA LEU A 615 74.67 -4.47 46.80
C LEU A 615 73.50 -3.97 47.66
N SER A 616 72.26 -4.06 47.16
CA SER A 616 71.06 -3.58 47.87
C SER A 616 70.92 -4.18 49.28
N GLN A 617 71.27 -5.45 49.45
CA GLN A 617 71.20 -6.16 50.72
C GLN A 617 72.23 -5.69 51.77
N VAL A 618 73.23 -4.92 51.36
CA VAL A 618 74.25 -4.32 52.24
C VAL A 618 74.19 -2.79 52.25
N GLY A 619 73.11 -2.23 51.70
CA GLY A 619 72.83 -0.80 51.66
C GLY A 619 73.51 -0.01 50.54
N GLY A 620 73.98 -0.70 49.49
CA GLY A 620 74.44 -0.09 48.23
C GLY A 620 73.36 -0.10 47.14
N GLY A 621 73.74 0.22 45.89
CA GLY A 621 72.86 0.14 44.73
C GLY A 621 72.60 -1.29 44.24
N THR A 622 71.59 -1.47 43.39
CA THR A 622 71.21 -2.76 42.78
C THR A 622 72.03 -3.15 41.55
N ALA A 623 72.84 -2.22 41.03
CA ALA A 623 73.68 -2.42 39.85
C ALA A 623 74.98 -1.61 39.98
N GLU A 624 75.81 -2.00 40.94
CA GLU A 624 77.09 -1.35 41.18
C GLU A 624 78.16 -1.95 40.27
N ARG A 625 78.81 -1.13 39.46
CA ARG A 625 79.73 -1.62 38.42
C ARG A 625 80.97 -2.26 39.05
N MET A 626 81.39 -3.39 38.51
CA MET A 626 82.68 -4.01 38.80
C MET A 626 83.70 -3.67 37.69
N TYR A 627 84.98 -3.55 38.04
CA TYR A 627 86.03 -3.00 37.17
C TYR A 627 87.24 -3.94 37.05
N ASP A 628 87.77 -4.09 35.84
CA ASP A 628 89.02 -4.80 35.51
C ASP A 628 90.02 -3.77 34.93
N ASP A 629 90.31 -2.72 35.70
CA ASP A 629 91.04 -1.52 35.26
C ASP A 629 92.24 -1.15 36.14
N GLY A 630 92.62 -2.03 37.07
CA GLY A 630 93.69 -1.78 38.05
C GLY A 630 93.30 -0.77 39.15
N THR A 631 92.03 -0.39 39.25
CA THR A 631 91.47 0.49 40.28
C THR A 631 90.29 -0.19 41.00
N HIS A 632 89.59 0.51 41.90
CA HIS A 632 88.43 -0.05 42.64
C HIS A 632 88.67 -1.36 43.42
N GLY A 633 89.94 -1.68 43.70
CA GLY A 633 90.37 -2.90 44.39
C GLY A 633 90.84 -4.02 43.46
N ASP A 634 90.81 -3.80 42.15
CA ASP A 634 91.48 -4.64 41.16
C ASP A 634 93.01 -4.52 41.25
N LYS A 635 93.70 -5.65 41.10
CA LYS A 635 95.16 -5.74 41.19
C LYS A 635 95.85 -5.59 39.83
N SER A 636 95.20 -5.94 38.73
CA SER A 636 95.86 -6.00 37.42
C SER A 636 94.86 -5.76 36.30
N ALA A 637 94.92 -4.57 35.71
CA ALA A 637 94.03 -4.19 34.62
C ALA A 637 94.09 -5.17 33.43
N GLY A 638 92.92 -5.60 32.96
CA GLY A 638 92.76 -6.45 31.78
C GLY A 638 93.04 -7.93 32.02
N ASP A 639 93.09 -8.39 33.27
CA ASP A 639 93.31 -9.79 33.62
C ASP A 639 92.01 -10.61 33.69
N LYS A 640 90.88 -9.98 33.36
CA LYS A 640 89.50 -10.51 33.40
C LYS A 640 88.97 -10.75 34.82
N VAL A 641 89.59 -10.16 35.83
CA VAL A 641 89.13 -10.19 37.23
C VAL A 641 88.50 -8.85 37.61
N TYR A 642 87.19 -8.78 37.42
CA TYR A 642 86.40 -7.60 37.77
C TYR A 642 86.32 -7.46 39.29
N SER A 643 86.54 -6.26 39.81
CA SER A 643 86.61 -5.98 41.24
C SER A 643 85.74 -4.78 41.64
N LEU A 644 85.18 -4.83 42.85
CA LEU A 644 84.42 -3.75 43.46
C LEU A 644 84.64 -3.73 44.98
N SER A 645 85.10 -2.59 45.49
CA SER A 645 85.21 -2.33 46.93
C SER A 645 84.01 -1.54 47.45
N PHE A 646 83.30 -2.07 48.44
CA PHE A 646 82.13 -1.42 49.06
C PHE A 646 82.19 -1.49 50.59
N THR A 647 81.33 -0.77 51.31
CA THR A 647 81.16 -0.89 52.77
C THR A 647 79.73 -1.30 53.10
N VAL A 648 79.50 -1.93 54.26
CA VAL A 648 78.14 -2.26 54.71
C VAL A 648 77.54 -1.05 55.41
N SER A 649 76.38 -0.58 54.92
CA SER A 649 75.69 0.60 55.48
C SER A 649 75.32 0.40 56.95
N LYS A 650 75.36 1.48 57.74
CA LYS A 650 75.03 1.49 59.18
C LYS A 650 73.62 1.01 59.51
N ASN A 651 72.72 1.15 58.56
CA ASN A 651 71.31 0.75 58.73
C ASN A 651 71.06 -0.69 58.29
N THR A 652 72.07 -1.39 57.78
CA THR A 652 71.93 -2.80 57.36
C THR A 652 71.77 -3.68 58.60
N PRO A 653 70.68 -4.44 58.74
CA PRO A 653 70.51 -5.33 59.89
C PRO A 653 71.56 -6.45 59.86
N GLU A 654 71.86 -7.01 61.03
CA GLU A 654 72.73 -8.18 61.13
C GLU A 654 72.15 -9.41 60.41
N GLY A 655 73.03 -10.34 60.03
CA GLY A 655 72.65 -11.59 59.38
C GLY A 655 73.29 -11.80 58.01
N SER A 656 72.89 -12.88 57.35
CA SER A 656 73.42 -13.26 56.03
C SER A 656 72.78 -12.40 54.93
N ARG A 657 73.62 -11.87 54.03
CA ARG A 657 73.23 -11.09 52.86
C ARG A 657 73.85 -11.71 51.62
N THR A 658 73.06 -11.85 50.57
CA THR A 658 73.50 -12.37 49.28
C THR A 658 73.75 -11.19 48.35
N ILE A 659 74.89 -11.23 47.67
CA ILE A 659 75.28 -10.29 46.64
C ILE A 659 75.37 -11.08 45.35
N THR A 660 74.61 -10.67 44.34
CA THR A 660 74.62 -11.29 43.01
C THR A 660 75.49 -10.45 42.10
N VAL A 661 76.40 -11.09 41.37
CA VAL A 661 77.16 -10.52 40.27
C VAL A 661 76.49 -10.94 38.98
N THR A 662 76.28 -10.00 38.06
CA THR A 662 75.75 -10.22 36.72
C THR A 662 76.75 -9.73 35.69
N ALA A 663 77.05 -10.56 34.70
CA ALA A 663 77.82 -10.19 33.52
C ALA A 663 76.90 -10.20 32.31
N THR A 664 76.93 -9.14 31.50
CA THR A 664 76.06 -8.96 30.33
C THR A 664 76.92 -8.64 29.11
N ASP A 665 76.64 -9.27 27.97
CA ASP A 665 77.28 -8.96 26.69
C ASP A 665 76.56 -7.84 25.90
N ARG A 666 77.01 -7.55 24.68
CA ARG A 666 76.40 -6.53 23.81
C ARG A 666 75.11 -6.97 23.15
N GLU A 667 74.85 -8.26 23.04
CA GLU A 667 73.60 -8.84 22.51
C GLU A 667 72.54 -9.00 23.62
N GLY A 668 72.91 -8.71 24.87
CA GLY A 668 72.03 -8.70 26.03
C GLY A 668 71.91 -10.04 26.74
N LEU A 669 72.75 -11.02 26.40
CA LEU A 669 72.79 -12.29 27.14
C LEU A 669 73.57 -12.11 28.45
N GLU A 670 73.14 -12.85 29.47
CA GLU A 670 73.64 -12.68 30.84
C GLU A 670 74.06 -14.00 31.48
N ASP A 671 75.02 -13.91 32.40
CA ASP A 671 75.32 -14.95 33.39
C ASP A 671 75.43 -14.34 34.79
N THR A 672 75.05 -15.11 35.82
CA THR A 672 74.97 -14.62 37.19
C THR A 672 75.68 -15.53 38.19
N ALA A 673 76.30 -14.95 39.22
CA ALA A 673 76.93 -15.67 40.31
C ALA A 673 76.66 -14.99 41.65
N ALA A 674 76.32 -15.77 42.68
CA ALA A 674 75.99 -15.22 44.00
C ALA A 674 77.09 -15.51 45.04
N VAL A 675 77.34 -14.55 45.93
CA VAL A 675 78.21 -14.70 47.11
C VAL A 675 77.48 -14.25 48.37
N THR A 676 77.86 -14.82 49.51
CA THR A 676 77.21 -14.52 50.79
C THR A 676 78.17 -13.79 51.75
N LEU A 677 77.72 -12.65 52.28
CA LEU A 677 78.41 -11.88 53.32
C LEU A 677 77.58 -11.91 54.61
N ARG A 678 78.21 -12.22 55.76
CA ARG A 678 77.55 -12.10 57.07
C ARG A 678 77.77 -10.71 57.67
N VAL A 679 76.70 -9.94 57.82
CA VAL A 679 76.70 -8.65 58.51
C VAL A 679 76.70 -8.88 60.02
N ILE A 680 77.62 -8.22 60.73
CA ILE A 680 77.75 -8.24 62.19
C ILE A 680 77.62 -6.82 62.76
N SER A 681 77.37 -6.70 64.06
CA SER A 681 77.27 -5.39 64.72
C SER A 681 78.59 -4.60 64.66
N ALA A 682 78.47 -3.30 64.41
CA ALA A 682 79.55 -2.34 64.61
C ALA A 682 79.91 -2.21 66.11
N ASN A 683 81.19 -2.17 66.43
CA ASN A 683 81.66 -1.97 67.79
C ASN A 683 81.44 -0.51 68.24
N THR A 684 80.59 -0.28 69.25
CA THR A 684 80.42 1.02 69.90
C THR A 684 81.27 1.09 71.18
N PRO A 685 82.10 2.15 71.36
CA PRO A 685 82.82 2.36 72.63
C PRO A 685 81.83 2.52 73.81
N PRO A 686 82.16 2.07 75.03
CA PRO A 686 81.30 2.24 76.19
C PRO A 686 81.12 3.73 76.57
N GLU A 687 79.87 4.13 76.85
CA GLU A 687 79.50 5.46 77.36
C GLU A 687 79.47 5.46 78.91
N ILE A 688 80.10 6.44 79.54
CA ILE A 688 79.99 6.66 80.99
C ILE A 688 78.77 7.56 81.26
N THR A 689 77.72 7.02 81.86
CA THR A 689 76.60 7.80 82.39
C THR A 689 76.85 8.12 83.87
N THR A 690 77.00 9.39 84.24
CA THR A 690 76.80 9.82 85.64
C THR A 690 75.31 10.13 85.87
N TYR A 691 74.77 9.60 86.97
CA TYR A 691 73.37 9.69 87.41
C TYR A 691 72.83 11.12 87.51
#